data_AF-A0A7X4KYB7-F1
#
_entry.id   AF-A0A7X4KYB7-F1
#
_cell.length_a   1.000
_cell.length_b   1.000
_cell.length_c   1.000
_cell.angle_alpha   90.00
_cell.angle_beta   90.00
_cell.angle_gamma   90.00
#
_symmetry.space_group_name_H-M   'P 1'
#
loop_
_entity.id
_entity.type
_entity.pdbx_description
1 polymer ?
#
loop_
_entity_poly.entity_id
_entity_poly.type
_entity_poly.pdbx_seq_one_letter_code
_entity_poly.pdbx_strand_id
1 'polypeptide(L)'
;MSTKRRMIGGYAAAAFLAAALAVLGPPVAAQDDDISGVVTSAAGPEAGVWVIAETQDFETGFRKIVVTDDDGRFLVPDLPDAAYEVWVRGYGLADSERTSARPGDDLALTATVASSPHEAAEIYPANYWYSLLEVPPASDFPGTGPRGNGIGTAMRTQADWVDRLKDGCQLCHQLGNKATREMPMLDLDDFDSAEDAWEYRIRAGGAGPAMAVEINRMGRPRALQLYADWSDRIAAGELPPVPPRPQGRERNLVLSMWKWGHPRGMVHDEITTDKRNPTLNANGPIYGVGGAGLVITDPRTHTSVRMDLPTRIERPRSNVSYQGSSTAIPSLYWAGEPPAGLQSRSAHNPMLDDKGRLWITQAVRPNDVPDWCLEGSDHPFAQYYPIQHRAESRQVSYYDPETGEFELIDTCYFTHHLQFADDADDTLWLSGSTEAIGWLNTRLYDETGDERASQGWCPTVIDTNGDGRITKPWNEPDYNGDVEIDPSRDTRIGSLDKFKRAYGVIPHPDGSVWITRRFDVPGRLVRLELGDNPPETCISEVYEPPYDPADPNGWGYGPRGIDVDRNGVIWTALGGSGHLASFDRTKCAVLNGPDATGQHCREGWTLYPTPGPTFKGFEGSANADYHYYNWVDQFDTLGLGANTPIATGTTSDALLALDPDSGEWVIMRVPYPLGFYSRGLDGRIDDPDAGWKGRGVWSSFNTGSPFHLEGGKGATSEIVQFQIRPHPLAN
;
A
#
# COMPACT_ATOMS: atom_id res chain seq x y z
N MET A 1 -6.42 -3.15 89.52
CA MET A 1 -7.10 -4.36 88.99
C MET A 1 -6.75 -4.44 87.50
N SER A 2 -5.75 -5.25 87.16
CA SER A 2 -5.89 -6.60 86.59
C SER A 2 -5.92 -6.61 85.05
N THR A 3 -4.72 -6.84 84.49
CA THR A 3 -4.40 -7.87 83.49
C THR A 3 -5.22 -7.99 82.20
N LYS A 4 -4.61 -7.68 81.04
CA LYS A 4 -4.01 -8.65 80.08
C LYS A 4 -3.81 -8.03 78.68
N ARG A 5 -2.55 -7.84 78.28
CA ARG A 5 -2.10 -7.78 76.88
C ARG A 5 -2.09 -9.20 76.30
N ARG A 6 -2.72 -9.46 75.15
CA ARG A 6 -2.46 -10.64 74.30
C ARG A 6 -2.69 -10.33 72.81
N MET A 7 -1.62 -10.59 72.05
CA MET A 7 -1.51 -11.08 70.68
C MET A 7 -2.45 -10.53 69.60
N ILE A 8 -1.91 -9.62 68.79
CA ILE A 8 -2.30 -9.41 67.39
C ILE A 8 -1.09 -9.84 66.56
N GLY A 9 -1.20 -10.97 65.87
CA GLY A 9 -0.13 -11.54 65.04
C GLY A 9 -0.55 -12.92 64.57
N GLY A 10 -1.18 -12.99 63.40
CA GLY A 10 -1.58 -14.28 62.82
C GLY A 10 -2.41 -14.23 61.55
N TYR A 11 -3.14 -13.14 61.27
CA TYR A 11 -4.11 -13.15 60.15
C TYR A 11 -3.72 -12.33 58.91
N ALA A 12 -2.64 -11.54 58.96
CA ALA A 12 -2.21 -10.73 57.81
C ALA A 12 -1.31 -11.48 56.80
N ALA A 13 -0.66 -12.58 57.20
CA ALA A 13 0.28 -13.30 56.34
C ALA A 13 -0.38 -14.32 55.39
N ALA A 14 -1.58 -14.82 55.72
CA ALA A 14 -2.29 -15.80 54.88
C ALA A 14 -3.08 -15.15 53.73
N ALA A 15 -3.52 -13.89 53.89
CA ALA A 15 -4.24 -13.17 52.84
C ALA A 15 -3.31 -12.64 51.73
N PHE A 16 -2.05 -12.34 52.04
CA PHE A 16 -1.06 -11.93 51.04
C PHE A 16 -0.49 -13.08 50.21
N LEU A 17 -0.52 -14.32 50.73
CA LEU A 17 -0.10 -15.49 49.94
C LEU A 17 -1.17 -15.95 48.93
N ALA A 18 -2.47 -15.75 49.24
CA ALA A 18 -3.56 -16.08 48.32
C ALA A 18 -3.75 -15.02 47.21
N ALA A 19 -3.40 -13.76 47.46
CA ALA A 19 -3.46 -12.69 46.46
C ALA A 19 -2.25 -12.69 45.50
N ALA A 20 -1.12 -13.29 45.89
CA ALA A 20 0.05 -13.44 45.01
C ALA A 20 -0.08 -14.60 44.01
N LEU A 21 -1.03 -15.53 44.22
CA LEU A 21 -1.31 -16.66 43.33
C LEU A 21 -2.42 -16.37 42.29
N ALA A 22 -3.05 -15.19 42.34
CA ALA A 22 -4.08 -14.77 41.38
C ALA A 22 -3.54 -13.89 40.23
N VAL A 23 -2.22 -13.65 40.18
CA VAL A 23 -1.55 -12.92 39.08
C VAL A 23 -0.95 -13.88 38.04
N LEU A 24 -1.03 -15.19 38.27
CA LEU A 24 -0.77 -16.20 37.25
C LEU A 24 -2.14 -16.71 36.78
N GLY A 25 -2.60 -16.21 35.63
CA GLY A 25 -3.69 -16.86 34.91
C GLY A 25 -3.35 -18.35 34.72
N PRO A 26 -4.35 -19.25 34.69
CA PRO A 26 -4.08 -20.65 34.37
C PRO A 26 -3.29 -20.71 33.06
N PRO A 27 -2.31 -21.64 32.91
CA PRO A 27 -1.75 -21.90 31.59
C PRO A 27 -2.93 -22.20 30.67
N VAL A 28 -3.10 -21.37 29.64
CA VAL A 28 -4.02 -21.69 28.55
C VAL A 28 -3.51 -23.02 28.03
N ALA A 29 -4.27 -24.09 28.24
CA ALA A 29 -3.92 -25.38 27.68
C ALA A 29 -3.97 -25.20 26.16
N ALA A 30 -2.82 -25.39 25.51
CA ALA A 30 -2.77 -25.52 24.06
C ALA A 30 -3.84 -26.53 23.63
N GLN A 31 -4.65 -26.15 22.66
CA GLN A 31 -5.58 -27.07 22.03
C GLN A 31 -4.80 -28.06 21.14
N ASP A 32 -5.43 -29.18 20.77
CA ASP A 32 -4.77 -30.24 20.00
C ASP A 32 -4.26 -29.76 18.62
N ASP A 33 -4.71 -28.59 18.16
CA ASP A 33 -4.34 -27.93 16.91
C ASP A 33 -3.37 -26.73 17.06
N ASP A 34 -2.80 -26.50 18.24
CA ASP A 34 -1.83 -25.42 18.47
C ASP A 34 -0.37 -25.93 18.48
N ILE A 35 0.60 -25.05 18.22
CA ILE A 35 1.99 -25.28 18.66
C ILE A 35 2.34 -24.23 19.72
N SER A 36 2.72 -24.66 20.93
CA SER A 36 3.13 -23.76 22.02
C SER A 36 4.60 -23.90 22.35
N GLY A 37 5.11 -23.00 23.18
CA GLY A 37 6.45 -23.17 23.72
C GLY A 37 7.06 -21.93 24.33
N VAL A 38 8.37 -22.00 24.53
CA VAL A 38 9.19 -20.90 25.04
C VAL A 38 10.41 -20.69 24.13
N VAL A 39 10.81 -19.44 24.01
CA VAL A 39 12.05 -19.04 23.34
C VAL A 39 13.03 -18.48 24.36
N THR A 40 14.23 -19.04 24.39
CA THR A 40 15.33 -18.53 25.22
C THR A 40 16.60 -18.37 24.40
N SER A 41 17.50 -17.51 24.84
CA SER A 41 18.87 -17.40 24.34
C SER A 41 19.86 -17.44 25.50
N ALA A 42 21.15 -17.25 25.20
CA ALA A 42 22.17 -17.04 26.22
C ALA A 42 21.90 -15.83 27.13
N ALA A 43 21.02 -14.90 26.72
CA ALA A 43 20.61 -13.73 27.49
C ALA A 43 19.36 -13.97 28.37
N GLY A 44 18.71 -15.13 28.29
CA GLY A 44 17.46 -15.45 28.99
C GLY A 44 16.27 -15.55 28.03
N PRO A 45 15.03 -15.37 28.52
CA PRO A 45 13.84 -15.37 27.67
C PRO A 45 13.88 -14.25 26.62
N GLU A 46 13.47 -14.56 25.39
CA GLU A 46 13.47 -13.59 24.28
C GLU A 46 12.06 -13.02 24.06
N ALA A 47 11.85 -11.79 24.53
CA ALA A 47 10.59 -11.08 24.33
C ALA A 47 10.54 -10.36 22.98
N GLY A 48 9.34 -10.32 22.37
CA GLY A 48 9.11 -9.60 21.12
C GLY A 48 9.91 -10.17 19.94
N VAL A 49 10.09 -11.49 19.89
CA VAL A 49 10.69 -12.19 18.73
C VAL A 49 9.61 -12.99 18.01
N TRP A 50 9.83 -13.24 16.73
CA TRP A 50 8.88 -13.96 15.88
C TRP A 50 9.17 -15.45 15.91
N VAL A 51 8.13 -16.24 16.14
CA VAL A 51 8.14 -17.69 15.94
C VAL A 51 7.41 -17.98 14.64
N ILE A 52 8.12 -18.64 13.72
CA ILE A 52 7.65 -18.91 12.35
C ILE A 52 7.43 -20.41 12.23
N ALA A 53 6.21 -20.82 11.90
CA ALA A 53 5.88 -22.19 11.49
C ALA A 53 5.63 -22.21 9.97
N GLU A 54 6.39 -22.98 9.22
CA GLU A 54 6.26 -23.14 7.76
C GLU A 54 5.95 -24.59 7.39
N THR A 55 5.08 -24.78 6.40
CA THR A 55 4.91 -26.07 5.74
C THR A 55 4.78 -25.91 4.22
N GLN A 56 5.18 -26.97 3.50
CA GLN A 56 4.98 -27.14 2.06
C GLN A 56 4.08 -28.35 1.77
N ASP A 57 3.39 -28.89 2.78
CA ASP A 57 2.56 -30.10 2.65
C ASP A 57 1.22 -29.83 1.93
N PHE A 58 0.83 -28.56 1.75
CA PHE A 58 -0.36 -28.16 1.00
C PHE A 58 -0.04 -27.78 -0.46
N GLU A 59 -1.08 -27.58 -1.28
CA GLU A 59 -0.90 -27.18 -2.69
C GLU A 59 -0.18 -25.83 -2.81
N THR A 60 -0.48 -24.90 -1.90
CA THR A 60 0.32 -23.69 -1.72
C THR A 60 1.12 -23.73 -0.42
N GLY A 61 2.35 -23.19 -0.48
CA GLY A 61 3.16 -23.03 0.72
C GLY A 61 2.43 -22.18 1.76
N PHE A 62 2.38 -22.68 2.99
CA PHE A 62 1.65 -22.07 4.11
C PHE A 62 2.60 -21.71 5.25
N ARG A 63 2.32 -20.59 5.90
CA ARG A 63 3.08 -20.12 7.06
C ARG A 63 2.16 -19.53 8.09
N LYS A 64 2.50 -19.70 9.36
CA LYS A 64 1.90 -18.96 10.46
C LYS A 64 2.99 -18.37 11.35
N ILE A 65 2.87 -17.08 11.68
CA ILE A 65 3.88 -16.34 12.44
C ILE A 65 3.21 -15.65 13.63
N VAL A 66 3.83 -15.78 14.80
CA VAL A 66 3.39 -15.13 16.03
C VAL A 66 4.55 -14.47 16.74
N VAL A 67 4.25 -13.65 17.75
CA VAL A 67 5.24 -12.95 18.55
C VAL A 67 5.25 -13.47 19.98
N THR A 68 6.43 -13.57 20.59
CA THR A 68 6.59 -13.96 22.00
C THR A 68 6.16 -12.86 22.99
N ASP A 69 5.69 -13.28 24.17
CA ASP A 69 5.42 -12.38 25.30
C ASP A 69 6.69 -11.94 26.06
N ASP A 70 6.54 -11.23 27.18
CA ASP A 70 7.67 -10.78 28.03
C ASP A 70 8.50 -11.92 28.62
N ASP A 71 7.92 -13.11 28.76
CA ASP A 71 8.58 -14.31 29.30
C ASP A 71 9.09 -15.22 28.17
N GLY A 72 9.10 -14.75 26.93
CA GLY A 72 9.53 -15.52 25.76
C GLY A 72 8.57 -16.64 25.35
N ARG A 73 7.36 -16.69 25.91
CA ARG A 73 6.36 -17.73 25.59
C ARG A 73 5.64 -17.39 24.29
N PHE A 74 5.23 -18.42 23.56
CA PHE A 74 4.44 -18.27 22.35
C PHE A 74 3.34 -19.33 22.23
N LEU A 75 2.35 -19.02 21.41
CA LEU A 75 1.31 -19.93 20.95
C LEU A 75 1.04 -19.62 19.48
N VAL A 76 1.23 -20.60 18.59
CA VAL A 76 0.79 -20.58 17.18
C VAL A 76 -0.56 -21.30 17.12
N PRO A 77 -1.67 -20.57 16.98
CA PRO A 77 -3.00 -21.16 17.12
C PRO A 77 -3.50 -21.80 15.82
N ASP A 78 -4.52 -22.66 15.89
CA ASP A 78 -5.33 -23.14 14.75
C ASP A 78 -4.50 -23.58 13.53
N LEU A 79 -3.53 -24.47 13.75
CA LEU A 79 -2.70 -25.02 12.66
C LEU A 79 -3.39 -26.25 12.05
N PRO A 80 -3.61 -26.28 10.73
CA PRO A 80 -4.10 -27.49 10.07
C PRO A 80 -3.08 -28.64 10.21
N ASP A 81 -3.56 -29.89 10.22
CA ASP A 81 -2.72 -31.08 10.38
C ASP A 81 -1.73 -31.23 9.21
N ALA A 82 -0.46 -30.97 9.51
CA ALA A 82 0.69 -31.08 8.62
C ALA A 82 1.98 -31.20 9.44
N ALA A 83 3.11 -31.47 8.79
CA ALA A 83 4.42 -31.27 9.40
C ALA A 83 4.87 -29.81 9.19
N TYR A 84 5.41 -29.20 10.24
CA TYR A 84 5.91 -27.83 10.22
C TYR A 84 7.40 -27.79 10.57
N GLU A 85 8.13 -26.90 9.92
CA GLU A 85 9.43 -26.42 10.38
C GLU A 85 9.21 -25.15 11.19
N VAL A 86 9.71 -25.14 12.44
CA VAL A 86 9.54 -24.03 13.38
C VAL A 86 10.89 -23.44 13.77
N TRP A 87 11.02 -22.11 13.69
CA TRP A 87 12.23 -21.39 14.10
C TRP A 87 11.92 -19.97 14.58
N VAL A 88 12.95 -19.32 15.10
CA VAL A 88 12.89 -17.99 15.69
C VAL A 88 13.67 -16.99 14.84
N ARG A 89 13.08 -15.81 14.65
CA ARG A 89 13.73 -14.62 14.10
C ARG A 89 13.48 -13.43 15.03
N GLY A 90 14.44 -12.52 15.18
CA GLY A 90 14.24 -11.32 15.98
C GLY A 90 15.37 -10.31 15.83
N TYR A 91 15.06 -9.01 15.93
CA TYR A 91 16.12 -7.98 15.86
C TYR A 91 17.15 -8.15 16.98
N GLY A 92 18.43 -8.06 16.61
CA GLY A 92 19.56 -8.38 17.49
C GLY A 92 19.97 -9.86 17.50
N LEU A 93 19.27 -10.72 16.77
CA LEU A 93 19.50 -12.17 16.71
C LEU A 93 19.84 -12.59 15.28
N ALA A 94 20.52 -13.73 15.16
CA ALA A 94 20.54 -14.53 13.94
C ALA A 94 19.33 -15.48 13.94
N ASP A 95 18.90 -15.94 12.77
CA ASP A 95 17.87 -16.97 12.69
C ASP A 95 18.31 -18.23 13.46
N SER A 96 17.38 -18.82 14.22
CA SER A 96 17.66 -20.06 14.94
C SER A 96 17.70 -21.27 14.00
N GLU A 97 18.19 -22.40 14.52
CA GLU A 97 17.95 -23.69 13.87
C GLU A 97 16.45 -23.99 13.75
N ARG A 98 16.09 -24.71 12.69
CA ARG A 98 14.71 -25.17 12.46
C ARG A 98 14.45 -26.47 13.21
N THR A 99 13.27 -26.55 13.81
CA THR A 99 12.79 -27.70 14.57
C THR A 99 11.52 -28.23 13.91
N SER A 100 11.49 -29.53 13.59
CA SER A 100 10.28 -30.17 13.08
C SER A 100 9.24 -30.31 14.20
N ALA A 101 7.99 -29.95 13.92
CA ALA A 101 6.89 -29.99 14.87
C ALA A 101 5.55 -30.29 14.18
N ARG A 102 4.55 -30.66 14.99
CA ARG A 102 3.17 -30.89 14.60
C ARG A 102 2.22 -30.16 15.56
N PRO A 103 0.98 -29.86 15.15
CA PRO A 103 -0.04 -29.39 16.08
C PRO A 103 -0.17 -30.33 17.28
N GLY A 104 -0.30 -29.75 18.48
CA GLY A 104 -0.23 -30.39 19.79
C GLY A 104 1.16 -30.39 20.46
N ASP A 105 2.23 -30.04 19.74
CA ASP A 105 3.58 -30.02 20.31
C ASP A 105 3.86 -28.78 21.19
N ASP A 106 4.65 -28.99 22.25
CA ASP A 106 5.21 -27.93 23.10
C ASP A 106 6.73 -27.88 22.92
N LEU A 107 7.25 -26.74 22.46
CA LEU A 107 8.64 -26.59 22.02
C LEU A 107 9.47 -25.73 22.98
N ALA A 108 10.72 -26.13 23.18
CA ALA A 108 11.76 -25.28 23.79
C ALA A 108 12.73 -24.83 22.69
N LEU A 109 12.50 -23.63 22.14
CA LEU A 109 13.32 -23.08 21.07
C LEU A 109 14.50 -22.27 21.64
N THR A 110 15.67 -22.43 21.04
CA THR A 110 16.88 -21.67 21.39
C THR A 110 17.17 -20.65 20.30
N ALA A 111 17.06 -19.37 20.62
CA ALA A 111 17.42 -18.29 19.72
C ALA A 111 18.93 -18.04 19.73
N THR A 112 19.46 -17.66 18.56
CA THR A 112 20.89 -17.40 18.37
C THR A 112 21.17 -15.91 18.47
N VAL A 113 21.93 -15.48 19.48
CA VAL A 113 22.41 -14.08 19.55
C VAL A 113 23.35 -13.83 18.36
N ALA A 114 23.11 -12.77 17.60
CA ALA A 114 23.96 -12.43 16.46
C ALA A 114 25.42 -12.23 16.91
N SER A 115 26.36 -12.78 16.15
CA SER A 115 27.80 -12.68 16.42
C SER A 115 28.37 -11.28 16.21
N SER A 116 27.64 -10.43 15.47
CA SER A 116 28.00 -9.03 15.22
C SER A 116 26.76 -8.17 14.96
N PRO A 117 26.87 -6.83 15.12
CA PRO A 117 25.82 -5.91 14.71
C PRO A 117 25.44 -6.01 13.22
N HIS A 118 26.40 -6.38 12.36
CA HIS A 118 26.13 -6.56 10.93
C HIS A 118 25.22 -7.77 10.69
N GLU A 119 25.49 -8.91 11.32
CA GLU A 119 24.64 -10.10 11.22
C GLU A 119 23.23 -9.81 11.75
N ALA A 120 23.10 -9.08 12.86
CA ALA A 120 21.81 -8.65 13.39
C ALA A 120 21.00 -7.77 12.40
N ALA A 121 21.69 -6.97 11.60
CA ALA A 121 21.08 -6.03 10.67
C ALA A 121 20.59 -6.67 9.36
N GLU A 122 21.01 -7.90 9.04
CA GLU A 122 20.63 -8.60 7.80
C GLU A 122 19.10 -8.68 7.61
N ILE A 123 18.37 -8.80 8.73
CA ILE A 123 16.90 -8.89 8.77
C ILE A 123 16.20 -7.55 9.03
N TYR A 124 16.94 -6.45 9.10
CA TYR A 124 16.32 -5.14 9.29
C TYR A 124 15.49 -4.73 8.06
N PRO A 125 14.39 -4.00 8.27
CA PRO A 125 13.48 -3.66 7.19
C PRO A 125 14.13 -2.76 6.13
N ALA A 126 13.60 -2.79 4.92
CA ALA A 126 14.18 -2.07 3.79
C ALA A 126 14.29 -0.54 4.02
N ASN A 127 13.28 0.09 4.64
CA ASN A 127 13.28 1.53 4.93
C ASN A 127 14.42 1.95 5.88
N TYR A 128 14.86 1.09 6.80
CA TYR A 128 16.01 1.37 7.69
C TYR A 128 17.31 1.42 6.91
N TRP A 129 17.54 0.45 6.03
CA TRP A 129 18.69 0.47 5.14
C TRP A 129 18.64 1.67 4.18
N TYR A 130 17.44 2.00 3.69
CA TYR A 130 17.25 3.09 2.75
C TYR A 130 17.42 4.47 3.39
N SER A 131 17.14 4.63 4.68
CA SER A 131 17.34 5.90 5.38
C SER A 131 18.80 6.34 5.45
N LEU A 132 19.75 5.43 5.23
CA LEU A 132 21.17 5.77 5.11
C LEU A 132 21.47 6.57 3.84
N LEU A 133 20.66 6.48 2.79
CA LEU A 133 20.84 7.29 1.57
C LEU A 133 20.82 8.78 1.96
N GLU A 134 21.87 9.49 1.57
CA GLU A 134 22.00 10.91 1.87
C GLU A 134 21.32 11.74 0.78
N VAL A 135 20.30 12.51 1.15
CA VAL A 135 19.62 13.39 0.20
C VAL A 135 20.51 14.61 -0.10
N PRO A 136 20.45 15.20 -1.32
CA PRO A 136 21.18 16.44 -1.58
C PRO A 136 20.80 17.53 -0.56
N PRO A 137 21.75 18.32 -0.05
CA PRO A 137 21.45 19.39 0.92
C PRO A 137 20.53 20.44 0.32
N ALA A 138 19.77 21.16 1.15
CA ALA A 138 18.84 22.20 0.70
C ALA A 138 19.51 23.29 -0.17
N SER A 139 20.80 23.57 0.07
CA SER A 139 21.60 24.51 -0.73
C SER A 139 21.82 24.09 -2.19
N ASP A 140 21.59 22.83 -2.54
CA ASP A 140 21.72 22.33 -3.91
C ASP A 140 20.45 22.61 -4.75
N PHE A 141 19.38 23.16 -4.16
CA PHE A 141 18.12 23.43 -4.85
C PHE A 141 17.92 24.93 -5.12
N PRO A 142 17.29 25.32 -6.25
CA PRO A 142 16.73 24.46 -7.30
C PRO A 142 17.82 23.80 -8.16
N GLY A 143 17.49 22.62 -8.73
CA GLY A 143 18.39 21.90 -9.62
C GLY A 143 18.77 22.69 -10.88
N THR A 144 20.01 22.57 -11.32
CA THR A 144 20.57 23.34 -12.47
C THR A 144 20.90 22.45 -13.68
N GLY A 145 20.48 21.18 -13.64
CA GLY A 145 20.61 20.22 -14.72
C GLY A 145 21.98 19.52 -14.77
N PRO A 146 22.18 18.60 -15.73
CA PRO A 146 23.37 17.74 -15.80
C PRO A 146 24.67 18.51 -16.10
N ARG A 147 24.61 19.75 -16.59
CA ARG A 147 25.78 20.62 -16.81
C ARG A 147 26.03 21.60 -15.65
N GLY A 148 25.15 21.63 -14.66
CA GLY A 148 25.29 22.42 -13.44
C GLY A 148 25.65 21.51 -12.27
N ASN A 149 24.84 21.53 -11.22
CA ASN A 149 24.99 20.71 -10.02
C ASN A 149 24.52 19.25 -10.18
N GLY A 150 24.12 18.84 -11.38
CA GLY A 150 23.73 17.46 -11.67
C GLY A 150 22.32 17.08 -11.23
N ILE A 151 21.58 17.97 -10.55
CA ILE A 151 20.19 17.77 -10.13
C ILE A 151 19.23 18.22 -11.24
N GLY A 152 18.12 17.51 -11.45
CA GLY A 152 17.12 17.82 -12.46
C GLY A 152 16.47 19.18 -12.23
N THR A 153 16.23 19.96 -13.30
CA THR A 153 15.68 21.33 -13.22
C THR A 153 14.25 21.41 -12.73
N ALA A 154 13.53 20.28 -12.73
CA ALA A 154 12.20 20.18 -12.15
C ALA A 154 12.23 19.99 -10.62
N MET A 155 13.39 19.65 -10.04
CA MET A 155 13.55 19.49 -8.60
C MET A 155 13.85 20.86 -7.99
N ARG A 156 12.83 21.51 -7.41
CA ARG A 156 12.92 22.88 -6.90
C ARG A 156 13.33 22.92 -5.42
N THR A 157 13.09 21.83 -4.70
CA THR A 157 13.33 21.66 -3.26
C THR A 157 13.78 20.23 -2.94
N GLN A 158 14.22 19.98 -1.70
CA GLN A 158 14.44 18.62 -1.21
C GLN A 158 13.18 17.76 -1.28
N ALA A 159 11.98 18.33 -1.04
CA ALA A 159 10.72 17.60 -1.12
C ALA A 159 10.45 17.07 -2.53
N ASP A 160 10.70 17.87 -3.57
CA ASP A 160 10.59 17.40 -4.96
C ASP A 160 11.49 16.19 -5.22
N TRP A 161 12.74 16.25 -4.73
CA TRP A 161 13.70 15.18 -4.93
C TRP A 161 13.33 13.91 -4.16
N VAL A 162 12.91 14.03 -2.90
CA VAL A 162 12.47 12.90 -2.07
C VAL A 162 11.16 12.30 -2.58
N ASP A 163 10.20 13.11 -3.01
CA ASP A 163 8.97 12.63 -3.64
C ASP A 163 9.28 11.77 -4.87
N ARG A 164 10.21 12.21 -5.73
CA ARG A 164 10.66 11.40 -6.87
C ARG A 164 11.51 10.19 -6.49
N LEU A 165 12.33 10.30 -5.45
CA LEU A 165 13.08 9.17 -4.91
C LEU A 165 12.13 8.03 -4.53
N LYS A 166 11.06 8.35 -3.79
CA LYS A 166 10.08 7.36 -3.36
C LYS A 166 9.15 6.96 -4.50
N ASP A 167 8.37 7.91 -5.00
CA ASP A 167 7.29 7.63 -5.94
C ASP A 167 7.76 7.25 -7.35
N GLY A 168 8.99 7.66 -7.72
CA GLY A 168 9.63 7.31 -8.98
C GLY A 168 10.49 6.05 -8.92
N CYS A 169 11.27 5.84 -7.84
CA CYS A 169 12.18 4.68 -7.75
C CYS A 169 11.60 3.50 -6.97
N GLN A 170 10.78 3.73 -5.95
CA GLN A 170 10.23 2.65 -5.14
C GLN A 170 8.96 2.06 -5.72
N LEU A 171 8.26 2.73 -6.65
CA LEU A 171 6.96 2.33 -7.22
C LEU A 171 6.78 0.84 -7.53
N CYS A 172 7.83 0.16 -7.97
CA CYS A 172 7.79 -1.23 -8.43
C CYS A 172 8.29 -2.22 -7.37
N HIS A 173 9.33 -1.87 -6.62
CA HIS A 173 9.99 -2.77 -5.69
C HIS A 173 10.66 -1.97 -4.56
N GLN A 174 10.93 -2.62 -3.43
CA GLN A 174 11.66 -2.00 -2.33
C GLN A 174 13.04 -1.53 -2.75
N LEU A 175 13.45 -0.40 -2.16
CA LEU A 175 14.83 0.07 -2.09
C LEU A 175 15.28 -0.12 -0.63
N GLY A 176 16.50 -0.60 -0.42
CA GLY A 176 17.05 -0.95 0.89
C GLY A 176 17.03 -2.45 1.22
N ASN A 177 16.29 -3.26 0.45
CA ASN A 177 16.42 -4.71 0.53
C ASN A 177 17.78 -5.18 -0.02
N LYS A 178 18.18 -6.41 0.27
CA LYS A 178 19.50 -6.96 -0.11
C LYS A 178 19.80 -6.84 -1.61
N ALA A 179 18.79 -7.09 -2.46
CA ALA A 179 18.90 -6.96 -3.91
C ALA A 179 19.19 -5.52 -4.40
N THR A 180 18.89 -4.49 -3.62
CA THR A 180 19.15 -3.10 -3.99
C THR A 180 20.38 -2.52 -3.30
N ARG A 181 20.59 -2.80 -2.02
CA ARG A 181 21.72 -2.22 -1.27
C ARG A 181 23.07 -2.85 -1.61
N GLU A 182 23.09 -4.16 -1.89
CA GLU A 182 24.33 -4.93 -2.12
C GLU A 182 24.50 -5.42 -3.57
N MET A 183 23.44 -5.39 -4.38
CA MET A 183 23.46 -5.85 -5.79
C MET A 183 24.09 -7.26 -6.02
N PRO A 184 23.72 -8.31 -5.25
CA PRO A 184 24.36 -9.63 -5.32
C PRO A 184 24.15 -10.39 -6.64
N MET A 185 23.35 -9.86 -7.56
CA MET A 185 23.17 -10.42 -8.91
C MET A 185 24.24 -9.95 -9.91
N LEU A 186 25.13 -9.04 -9.49
CA LEU A 186 26.26 -8.55 -10.26
C LEU A 186 27.56 -9.02 -9.61
N ASP A 187 28.60 -9.21 -10.42
CA ASP A 187 29.97 -9.22 -9.93
C ASP A 187 30.46 -7.77 -9.92
N LEU A 188 30.64 -7.18 -8.74
CA LEU A 188 31.01 -5.77 -8.63
C LEU A 188 32.47 -5.51 -9.07
N ASP A 189 33.32 -6.55 -9.09
CA ASP A 189 34.71 -6.43 -9.56
C ASP A 189 34.81 -6.26 -11.09
N ASP A 190 33.72 -6.52 -11.82
CA ASP A 190 33.64 -6.30 -13.28
C ASP A 190 33.41 -4.82 -13.65
N PHE A 191 33.21 -3.94 -12.66
CA PHE A 191 32.92 -2.51 -12.86
C PHE A 191 34.05 -1.62 -12.35
N ASP A 192 34.32 -0.51 -13.04
CA ASP A 192 35.34 0.46 -12.61
C ASP A 192 34.94 1.18 -11.31
N SER A 193 33.65 1.25 -11.00
CA SER A 193 33.09 1.90 -9.81
C SER A 193 31.67 1.39 -9.47
N ALA A 194 31.22 1.64 -8.24
CA ALA A 194 29.82 1.41 -7.86
C ALA A 194 28.84 2.29 -8.66
N GLU A 195 29.25 3.48 -9.11
CA GLU A 195 28.44 4.32 -10.00
C GLU A 195 28.16 3.61 -11.34
N ASP A 196 29.17 2.96 -11.92
CA ASP A 196 29.04 2.19 -13.18
C ASP A 196 28.16 0.95 -13.00
N ALA A 197 28.27 0.26 -11.85
CA ALA A 197 27.40 -0.85 -11.50
C ALA A 197 25.92 -0.42 -11.40
N TRP A 198 25.65 0.70 -10.72
CA TRP A 198 24.29 1.27 -10.63
C TRP A 198 23.75 1.69 -11.98
N GLU A 199 24.58 2.35 -12.79
CA GLU A 199 24.24 2.77 -14.15
C GLU A 199 23.86 1.58 -15.05
N TYR A 200 24.60 0.47 -14.95
CA TYR A 200 24.27 -0.78 -15.65
C TYR A 200 22.97 -1.39 -15.12
N ARG A 201 22.84 -1.52 -13.79
CA ARG A 201 21.68 -2.11 -13.11
C ARG A 201 20.37 -1.42 -13.50
N ILE A 202 20.34 -0.10 -13.48
CA ILE A 202 19.14 0.70 -13.80
C ILE A 202 18.69 0.52 -15.25
N ARG A 203 19.62 0.22 -16.16
CA ARG A 203 19.32 -0.01 -17.58
C ARG A 203 18.99 -1.48 -17.89
N ALA A 204 19.22 -2.39 -16.94
CA ALA A 204 19.04 -3.83 -17.13
C ALA A 204 17.56 -4.26 -17.13
N GLY A 205 17.26 -5.27 -17.94
CA GLY A 205 15.93 -5.85 -18.06
C GLY A 205 14.91 -4.97 -18.80
N GLY A 206 13.69 -5.49 -18.90
CA GLY A 206 12.65 -4.89 -19.73
C GLY A 206 12.22 -3.48 -19.30
N ALA A 207 12.33 -3.18 -18.00
CA ALA A 207 11.94 -1.92 -17.39
C ALA A 207 13.04 -0.86 -17.45
N GLY A 208 14.25 -1.23 -17.88
CA GLY A 208 15.43 -0.35 -17.91
C GLY A 208 15.19 1.02 -18.54
N PRO A 209 14.51 1.14 -19.70
CA PRO A 209 14.20 2.44 -20.28
C PRO A 209 13.32 3.33 -19.39
N ALA A 210 12.35 2.76 -18.67
CA ALA A 210 11.50 3.52 -17.76
C ALA A 210 12.30 4.00 -16.55
N MET A 211 13.10 3.12 -15.94
CA MET A 211 13.95 3.49 -14.81
C MET A 211 15.02 4.54 -15.20
N ALA A 212 15.56 4.44 -16.43
CA ALA A 212 16.48 5.45 -16.97
C ALA A 212 15.81 6.82 -17.16
N VAL A 213 14.52 6.86 -17.53
CA VAL A 213 13.75 8.12 -17.59
C VAL A 213 13.57 8.71 -16.20
N GLU A 214 13.23 7.91 -15.20
CA GLU A 214 13.04 8.43 -13.82
C GLU A 214 14.33 8.99 -13.24
N ILE A 215 15.46 8.28 -13.35
CA ILE A 215 16.73 8.81 -12.82
C ILE A 215 17.18 10.08 -13.55
N ASN A 216 16.87 10.23 -14.85
CA ASN A 216 17.13 11.46 -15.59
C ASN A 216 16.32 12.65 -15.03
N ARG A 217 15.07 12.43 -14.58
CA ARG A 217 14.22 13.49 -14.00
C ARG A 217 14.77 14.01 -12.67
N MET A 218 15.31 13.12 -11.84
CA MET A 218 15.93 13.48 -10.56
C MET A 218 17.25 14.22 -10.73
N GLY A 219 17.98 13.92 -11.81
CA GLY A 219 19.33 14.40 -12.06
C GLY A 219 20.34 13.26 -11.98
N ARG A 220 20.46 12.54 -13.09
CA ARG A 220 21.22 11.28 -13.17
C ARG A 220 22.64 11.34 -12.61
N PRO A 221 23.50 12.33 -12.95
CA PRO A 221 24.86 12.36 -12.44
C PRO A 221 24.90 12.40 -10.91
N ARG A 222 24.08 13.27 -10.30
CA ARG A 222 24.03 13.40 -8.84
C ARG A 222 23.39 12.19 -8.17
N ALA A 223 22.31 11.66 -8.76
CA ALA A 223 21.61 10.50 -8.21
C ALA A 223 22.49 9.24 -8.19
N LEU A 224 23.20 8.94 -9.28
CA LEU A 224 24.12 7.79 -9.35
C LEU A 224 25.23 7.88 -8.31
N GLN A 225 25.82 9.05 -8.15
CA GLN A 225 26.85 9.30 -7.13
C GLN A 225 26.33 9.00 -5.72
N LEU A 226 25.10 9.44 -5.38
CA LEU A 226 24.51 9.20 -4.06
C LEU A 226 24.17 7.72 -3.83
N TYR A 227 23.71 7.01 -4.86
CA TYR A 227 23.47 5.56 -4.77
C TYR A 227 24.78 4.76 -4.64
N ALA A 228 25.83 5.16 -5.34
CA ALA A 228 27.14 4.54 -5.24
C ALA A 228 27.73 4.75 -3.83
N ASP A 229 27.74 5.99 -3.33
CA ASP A 229 28.22 6.31 -1.98
C ASP A 229 27.42 5.54 -0.91
N TRP A 230 26.10 5.43 -1.06
CA TRP A 230 25.27 4.62 -0.16
C TRP A 230 25.67 3.14 -0.13
N SER A 231 25.84 2.51 -1.31
CA SER A 231 26.30 1.12 -1.41
C SER A 231 27.72 0.93 -0.87
N ASP A 232 28.66 1.83 -1.19
CA ASP A 232 30.05 1.75 -0.74
C ASP A 232 30.17 1.88 0.79
N ARG A 233 29.40 2.79 1.40
CA ARG A 233 29.38 2.94 2.87
C ARG A 233 28.79 1.72 3.56
N ILE A 234 27.72 1.12 3.01
CA ILE A 234 27.17 -0.14 3.52
C ILE A 234 28.22 -1.27 3.42
N ALA A 235 28.88 -1.41 2.27
CA ALA A 235 29.96 -2.39 2.08
C ALA A 235 31.14 -2.16 3.03
N ALA A 236 31.41 -0.91 3.40
CA ALA A 236 32.41 -0.53 4.41
C ALA A 236 31.93 -0.71 5.87
N GLY A 237 30.69 -1.14 6.09
CA GLY A 237 30.13 -1.45 7.41
C GLY A 237 29.25 -0.37 8.05
N GLU A 238 28.77 0.63 7.30
CA GLU A 238 27.71 1.53 7.79
C GLU A 238 26.42 0.72 8.04
N LEU A 239 25.89 0.84 9.26
CA LEU A 239 24.67 0.15 9.67
C LEU A 239 23.56 1.17 9.97
N PRO A 240 22.29 0.84 9.64
CA PRO A 240 21.16 1.68 9.99
C PRO A 240 20.87 1.61 11.50
N PRO A 241 20.02 2.51 12.04
CA PRO A 241 19.58 2.42 13.42
C PRO A 241 18.87 1.08 13.68
N VAL A 242 18.99 0.57 14.91
CA VAL A 242 18.32 -0.68 15.32
C VAL A 242 16.81 -0.46 15.37
N PRO A 243 16.00 -1.21 14.61
CA PRO A 243 14.55 -1.13 14.71
C PRO A 243 14.06 -1.65 16.07
N PRO A 244 12.96 -1.11 16.62
CA PRO A 244 12.37 -1.65 17.84
C PRO A 244 11.81 -3.05 17.60
N ARG A 245 11.92 -3.92 18.61
CA ARG A 245 11.16 -5.17 18.64
C ARG A 245 9.67 -4.89 18.90
N PRO A 246 8.77 -5.76 18.43
CA PRO A 246 7.35 -5.72 18.79
C PRO A 246 7.11 -5.57 20.30
N GLN A 247 6.28 -4.59 20.66
CA GLN A 247 5.92 -4.28 22.04
C GLN A 247 4.41 -4.08 22.20
N GLY A 248 3.91 -4.21 23.43
CA GLY A 248 2.49 -4.00 23.73
C GLY A 248 1.57 -4.79 22.80
N ARG A 249 0.64 -4.09 22.13
CA ARG A 249 -0.33 -4.70 21.20
C ARG A 249 0.32 -5.35 19.98
N GLU A 250 1.52 -4.95 19.57
CA GLU A 250 2.22 -5.53 18.42
C GLU A 250 2.59 -7.01 18.66
N ARG A 251 2.71 -7.42 19.93
CA ARG A 251 2.96 -8.83 20.28
C ARG A 251 1.73 -9.72 20.17
N ASN A 252 0.57 -9.11 20.00
CA ASN A 252 -0.68 -9.81 19.79
C ASN A 252 -0.92 -10.14 18.31
N LEU A 253 0.05 -9.86 17.43
CA LEU A 253 -0.08 -10.15 16.02
C LEU A 253 0.01 -11.65 15.75
N VAL A 254 -0.93 -12.13 14.94
CA VAL A 254 -0.88 -13.44 14.28
C VAL A 254 -0.93 -13.20 12.78
N LEU A 255 0.01 -13.79 12.05
CA LEU A 255 0.06 -13.77 10.60
C LEU A 255 -0.18 -15.16 10.05
N SER A 256 -1.08 -15.28 9.08
CA SER A 256 -1.25 -16.51 8.28
C SER A 256 -0.97 -16.18 6.82
N MET A 257 -0.19 -16.99 6.11
CA MET A 257 0.36 -16.63 4.81
C MET A 257 0.25 -17.77 3.81
N TRP A 258 -0.12 -17.46 2.57
CA TRP A 258 -0.23 -18.42 1.46
C TRP A 258 0.51 -17.89 0.24
N LYS A 259 1.34 -18.72 -0.39
CA LYS A 259 1.96 -18.35 -1.68
C LYS A 259 0.89 -18.24 -2.77
N TRP A 260 1.04 -17.29 -3.68
CA TRP A 260 0.13 -17.15 -4.82
C TRP A 260 0.77 -16.39 -5.99
N GLY A 261 0.14 -16.48 -7.15
CA GLY A 261 0.60 -15.81 -8.36
C GLY A 261 1.73 -16.57 -9.07
N HIS A 262 2.70 -15.84 -9.64
CA HIS A 262 3.74 -16.41 -10.49
C HIS A 262 5.11 -15.75 -10.23
N PRO A 263 6.25 -16.46 -10.29
CA PRO A 263 7.58 -15.89 -9.96
C PRO A 263 8.04 -14.74 -10.87
N ARG A 264 7.47 -14.68 -12.07
CA ARG A 264 7.67 -13.59 -13.05
C ARG A 264 6.44 -12.71 -13.24
N GLY A 265 5.43 -12.83 -12.38
CA GLY A 265 4.23 -11.99 -12.38
C GLY A 265 4.14 -11.20 -11.08
N MET A 266 3.33 -10.16 -11.09
CA MET A 266 2.99 -9.40 -9.88
C MET A 266 1.50 -9.55 -9.62
N VAL A 267 1.14 -9.80 -8.37
CA VAL A 267 -0.20 -9.50 -7.86
C VAL A 267 -0.14 -8.08 -7.33
N HIS A 268 -0.94 -7.17 -7.89
CA HIS A 268 -0.86 -5.74 -7.63
C HIS A 268 -1.65 -5.34 -6.40
N ASP A 269 -2.91 -5.77 -6.34
CA ASP A 269 -3.87 -5.49 -5.27
C ASP A 269 -4.71 -6.75 -5.00
N GLU A 270 -5.40 -6.76 -3.88
CA GLU A 270 -6.30 -7.82 -3.42
C GLU A 270 -7.63 -7.26 -2.92
N ILE A 271 -8.64 -8.14 -2.86
CA ILE A 271 -9.92 -7.88 -2.21
C ILE A 271 -10.42 -9.16 -1.52
N THR A 272 -11.07 -8.99 -0.38
CA THR A 272 -11.60 -10.09 0.43
C THR A 272 -13.10 -10.05 0.60
N THR A 273 -13.73 -8.88 0.54
CA THR A 273 -15.19 -8.71 0.64
C THR A 273 -15.61 -7.37 0.00
N ASP A 274 -16.91 -7.11 -0.13
CA ASP A 274 -17.38 -5.75 -0.41
C ASP A 274 -17.04 -4.86 0.78
N LYS A 275 -16.32 -3.76 0.55
CA LYS A 275 -15.91 -2.81 1.60
C LYS A 275 -17.09 -2.30 2.43
N ARG A 276 -18.30 -2.23 1.86
CA ARG A 276 -19.53 -1.78 2.53
C ARG A 276 -20.16 -2.85 3.42
N ASN A 277 -19.83 -4.11 3.18
CA ASN A 277 -20.31 -5.25 3.95
C ASN A 277 -19.15 -6.22 4.26
N PRO A 278 -18.54 -6.12 5.46
CA PRO A 278 -17.37 -6.93 5.81
C PRO A 278 -17.69 -8.42 5.99
N THR A 279 -18.96 -8.84 5.92
CA THR A 279 -19.39 -10.23 6.11
C THR A 279 -19.83 -10.91 4.82
N LEU A 280 -19.89 -10.19 3.70
CA LEU A 280 -20.48 -10.69 2.45
C LEU A 280 -19.77 -11.96 1.95
N ASN A 281 -18.44 -11.96 1.98
CA ASN A 281 -17.61 -13.08 1.51
C ASN A 281 -16.98 -13.87 2.68
N ALA A 282 -17.68 -13.99 3.80
CA ALA A 282 -17.21 -14.69 4.99
C ALA A 282 -16.72 -16.12 4.65
N ASN A 283 -15.50 -16.46 5.09
CA ASN A 283 -14.81 -17.71 4.83
C ASN A 283 -14.59 -18.04 3.35
N GLY A 284 -14.79 -17.06 2.47
CA GLY A 284 -14.66 -17.20 1.03
C GLY A 284 -13.22 -17.03 0.55
N PRO A 285 -13.00 -17.28 -0.76
CA PRO A 285 -11.70 -17.08 -1.38
C PRO A 285 -11.30 -15.60 -1.40
N ILE A 286 -10.01 -15.39 -1.62
CA ILE A 286 -9.39 -14.07 -1.75
C ILE A 286 -9.00 -13.88 -3.21
N TYR A 287 -9.30 -12.71 -3.74
CA TYR A 287 -9.06 -12.38 -5.12
C TYR A 287 -7.95 -11.36 -5.22
N GLY A 288 -7.00 -11.61 -6.12
CA GLY A 288 -5.91 -10.69 -6.42
C GLY A 288 -5.74 -10.55 -7.92
N VAL A 289 -5.30 -9.39 -8.36
CA VAL A 289 -5.12 -9.10 -9.78
C VAL A 289 -3.83 -8.33 -9.96
N GLY A 290 -3.21 -8.50 -11.10
CA GLY A 290 -2.02 -7.73 -11.45
C GLY A 290 -1.55 -8.08 -12.85
N GLY A 291 -0.43 -7.47 -13.27
CA GLY A 291 0.08 -7.45 -14.64
C GLY A 291 0.33 -8.81 -15.31
N ALA A 292 -0.01 -9.91 -14.66
CA ALA A 292 -0.06 -11.22 -15.26
C ALA A 292 -1.50 -11.76 -15.38
N GLY A 293 -2.44 -11.55 -14.45
CA GLY A 293 -3.79 -12.14 -14.52
C GLY A 293 -4.58 -12.01 -13.21
N LEU A 294 -5.69 -12.75 -13.10
CA LEU A 294 -6.46 -12.96 -11.87
C LEU A 294 -5.83 -14.13 -11.08
N VAL A 295 -5.73 -14.00 -9.77
CA VAL A 295 -5.25 -15.02 -8.84
C VAL A 295 -6.31 -15.17 -7.75
N ILE A 296 -6.63 -16.42 -7.41
CA ILE A 296 -7.67 -16.75 -6.43
C ILE A 296 -7.04 -17.72 -5.44
N THR A 297 -7.00 -17.36 -4.17
CA THR A 297 -6.53 -18.22 -3.09
C THR A 297 -7.69 -18.57 -2.18
N ASP A 298 -7.88 -19.84 -1.89
CA ASP A 298 -8.83 -20.31 -0.89
C ASP A 298 -8.05 -20.69 0.39
N PRO A 299 -8.14 -19.87 1.46
CA PRO A 299 -7.45 -20.13 2.72
C PRO A 299 -7.87 -21.44 3.39
N ARG A 300 -9.11 -21.93 3.15
CA ARG A 300 -9.65 -23.12 3.82
C ARG A 300 -9.12 -24.41 3.23
N THR A 301 -8.94 -24.42 1.91
CA THR A 301 -8.43 -25.58 1.17
C THR A 301 -6.92 -25.49 0.92
N HIS A 302 -6.29 -24.36 1.26
CA HIS A 302 -4.88 -24.09 0.98
C HIS A 302 -4.53 -24.29 -0.50
N THR A 303 -5.40 -23.79 -1.38
CA THR A 303 -5.24 -23.85 -2.84
C THR A 303 -5.12 -22.45 -3.43
N SER A 304 -4.39 -22.31 -4.54
CA SER A 304 -4.22 -21.04 -5.24
C SER A 304 -4.21 -21.27 -6.74
N VAL A 305 -5.14 -20.65 -7.45
CA VAL A 305 -5.24 -20.72 -8.91
C VAL A 305 -4.98 -19.37 -9.56
N ARG A 306 -4.59 -19.41 -10.83
CA ARG A 306 -4.35 -18.24 -11.65
C ARG A 306 -5.11 -18.38 -12.97
N MET A 307 -5.78 -17.31 -13.37
CA MET A 307 -6.54 -17.21 -14.61
C MET A 307 -6.01 -16.07 -15.47
N ASP A 308 -5.99 -16.29 -16.79
CA ASP A 308 -5.71 -15.22 -17.74
C ASP A 308 -6.94 -14.34 -17.93
N LEU A 309 -6.72 -13.04 -18.11
CA LEU A 309 -7.79 -12.07 -18.26
C LEU A 309 -8.20 -11.92 -19.74
N PRO A 310 -9.52 -11.95 -20.05
CA PRO A 310 -10.01 -11.85 -21.42
C PRO A 310 -10.08 -10.40 -21.91
N THR A 311 -10.23 -10.23 -23.23
CA THR A 311 -10.50 -8.95 -23.90
C THR A 311 -11.57 -9.16 -24.97
N ARG A 312 -12.42 -8.15 -25.21
CA ARG A 312 -13.42 -8.20 -26.31
C ARG A 312 -12.70 -8.21 -27.67
N ILE A 313 -11.67 -7.38 -27.78
CA ILE A 313 -10.84 -7.27 -28.98
C ILE A 313 -9.39 -7.53 -28.57
N GLU A 314 -8.76 -8.54 -29.19
CA GLU A 314 -7.39 -8.91 -28.88
C GLU A 314 -6.43 -7.75 -29.19
N ARG A 315 -5.52 -7.50 -28.24
CA ARG A 315 -4.45 -6.52 -28.40
C ARG A 315 -3.11 -7.23 -28.62
N PRO A 316 -2.14 -6.60 -29.32
CA PRO A 316 -0.79 -7.14 -29.40
C PRO A 316 -0.24 -7.47 -28.02
N ARG A 317 0.49 -8.59 -27.90
CA ARG A 317 1.10 -9.00 -26.63
C ARG A 317 2.00 -7.89 -26.10
N SER A 318 1.69 -7.40 -24.91
CA SER A 318 2.59 -6.59 -24.08
C SER A 318 3.13 -7.48 -22.96
N ASN A 319 4.42 -7.33 -22.63
CA ASN A 319 5.00 -7.98 -21.46
C ASN A 319 4.29 -7.54 -20.17
N VAL A 320 4.53 -8.30 -19.09
CA VAL A 320 3.99 -8.07 -17.75
C VAL A 320 4.14 -6.60 -17.35
N SER A 321 3.08 -6.02 -16.75
CA SER A 321 3.12 -4.65 -16.24
C SER A 321 4.34 -4.44 -15.34
N TYR A 322 4.98 -3.27 -15.43
CA TYR A 322 6.18 -2.88 -14.67
C TYR A 322 7.49 -3.61 -15.02
N GLN A 323 7.45 -4.76 -15.70
CA GLN A 323 8.66 -5.44 -16.18
C GLN A 323 9.16 -4.93 -17.54
N GLY A 324 8.30 -4.24 -18.31
CA GLY A 324 8.64 -3.67 -19.62
C GLY A 324 9.06 -4.71 -20.67
N SER A 325 9.58 -4.24 -21.81
CA SER A 325 9.89 -5.11 -22.96
C SER A 325 11.25 -4.89 -23.60
N SER A 326 12.09 -4.05 -23.00
CA SER A 326 13.46 -3.85 -23.48
C SER A 326 14.29 -5.14 -23.40
N THR A 327 15.10 -5.36 -24.43
CA THR A 327 16.13 -6.41 -24.45
C THR A 327 17.53 -5.82 -24.67
N ALA A 328 17.67 -4.50 -24.58
CA ALA A 328 18.93 -3.80 -24.86
C ALA A 328 20.04 -4.19 -23.87
N ILE A 329 19.68 -4.29 -22.58
CA ILE A 329 20.49 -4.94 -21.55
C ILE A 329 19.65 -6.10 -21.01
N PRO A 330 20.14 -7.35 -21.04
CA PRO A 330 19.39 -8.51 -20.56
C PRO A 330 18.92 -8.39 -19.11
N SER A 331 17.94 -9.21 -18.73
CA SER A 331 17.55 -9.33 -17.31
C SER A 331 18.69 -9.93 -16.49
N LEU A 332 18.97 -9.35 -15.33
CA LEU A 332 19.99 -9.86 -14.40
C LEU A 332 19.63 -11.22 -13.77
N TYR A 333 18.38 -11.67 -13.91
CA TYR A 333 17.90 -12.92 -13.31
C TYR A 333 17.47 -13.95 -14.34
N TRP A 334 17.01 -13.50 -15.51
CA TRP A 334 16.36 -14.33 -16.52
C TRP A 334 17.05 -14.26 -17.89
N ALA A 335 18.30 -13.78 -17.95
CA ALA A 335 19.07 -13.73 -19.20
C ALA A 335 19.14 -15.11 -19.86
N GLY A 336 18.82 -15.17 -21.15
CA GLY A 336 18.84 -16.40 -21.94
C GLY A 336 17.65 -17.33 -21.73
N GLU A 337 16.72 -17.02 -20.83
CA GLU A 337 15.50 -17.81 -20.63
C GLU A 337 14.34 -17.32 -21.51
N PRO A 338 13.46 -18.21 -21.98
CA PRO A 338 12.28 -17.79 -22.74
C PRO A 338 11.33 -16.94 -21.89
N PRO A 339 10.51 -16.07 -22.51
CA PRO A 339 9.46 -15.34 -21.80
C PRO A 339 8.52 -16.29 -21.05
N ALA A 340 7.98 -15.87 -19.90
CA ALA A 340 7.08 -16.69 -19.09
C ALA A 340 5.69 -16.95 -19.72
N GLY A 341 5.44 -16.47 -20.94
CA GLY A 341 4.13 -16.60 -21.60
C GLY A 341 3.01 -15.74 -20.99
N LEU A 342 3.28 -15.01 -19.91
CA LEU A 342 2.32 -14.14 -19.23
C LEU A 342 1.96 -12.94 -20.12
N GLN A 343 0.66 -12.69 -20.27
CA GLN A 343 0.14 -11.55 -21.01
C GLN A 343 -0.50 -10.56 -20.04
N SER A 344 0.09 -9.37 -19.94
CA SER A 344 -0.56 -8.30 -19.17
C SER A 344 -1.81 -7.86 -19.91
N ARG A 345 -2.92 -7.67 -19.16
CA ARG A 345 -4.09 -6.88 -19.56
C ARG A 345 -4.15 -5.53 -18.84
N SER A 346 -3.03 -5.08 -18.28
CA SER A 346 -2.95 -3.89 -17.43
C SER A 346 -3.93 -3.94 -16.26
N ALA A 347 -4.27 -5.14 -15.77
CA ALA A 347 -5.18 -5.26 -14.63
C ALA A 347 -4.63 -4.54 -13.41
N HIS A 348 -5.49 -3.82 -12.72
CA HIS A 348 -5.15 -3.12 -11.49
C HIS A 348 -6.13 -3.50 -10.39
N ASN A 349 -6.79 -2.56 -9.72
CA ASN A 349 -7.48 -2.77 -8.45
C ASN A 349 -8.74 -3.64 -8.62
N PRO A 350 -8.92 -4.68 -7.79
CA PRO A 350 -10.17 -5.43 -7.68
C PRO A 350 -11.08 -4.85 -6.58
N MET A 351 -12.40 -4.89 -6.76
CA MET A 351 -13.37 -4.74 -5.66
C MET A 351 -14.52 -5.73 -5.84
N LEU A 352 -15.15 -6.13 -4.75
CA LEU A 352 -16.39 -6.89 -4.77
C LEU A 352 -17.59 -5.93 -4.64
N ASP A 353 -18.65 -6.20 -5.40
CA ASP A 353 -19.94 -5.53 -5.23
C ASP A 353 -20.83 -6.28 -4.22
N ASP A 354 -22.05 -5.77 -4.01
CA ASP A 354 -23.02 -6.31 -3.06
C ASP A 354 -23.57 -7.69 -3.45
N LYS A 355 -23.30 -8.14 -4.69
CA LYS A 355 -23.66 -9.45 -5.25
C LYS A 355 -22.48 -10.43 -5.22
N GLY A 356 -21.32 -10.02 -4.75
CA GLY A 356 -20.11 -10.84 -4.73
C GLY A 356 -19.42 -10.98 -6.08
N ARG A 357 -19.72 -10.12 -7.06
CA ARG A 357 -19.01 -10.06 -8.35
C ARG A 357 -17.71 -9.29 -8.20
N LEU A 358 -16.64 -9.78 -8.81
CA LEU A 358 -15.30 -9.21 -8.73
C LEU A 358 -15.08 -8.22 -9.87
N TRP A 359 -15.22 -6.94 -9.59
CA TRP A 359 -14.95 -5.84 -10.52
C TRP A 359 -13.46 -5.54 -10.60
N ILE A 360 -12.95 -5.34 -11.82
CA ILE A 360 -11.52 -5.20 -12.13
C ILE A 360 -11.37 -4.11 -13.18
N THR A 361 -10.46 -3.16 -12.96
CA THR A 361 -9.99 -2.31 -14.07
C THR A 361 -8.98 -3.06 -14.93
N GLN A 362 -9.28 -3.23 -16.21
CA GLN A 362 -8.39 -3.90 -17.18
C GLN A 362 -8.63 -3.40 -18.60
N ALA A 363 -7.72 -3.68 -19.52
CA ALA A 363 -8.01 -3.44 -20.93
C ALA A 363 -9.06 -4.42 -21.44
N VAL A 364 -10.09 -3.92 -22.11
CA VAL A 364 -11.08 -4.75 -22.81
C VAL A 364 -10.96 -4.65 -24.33
N ARG A 365 -10.32 -3.58 -24.83
CA ARG A 365 -10.10 -3.28 -26.25
C ARG A 365 -8.75 -2.58 -26.49
N PRO A 366 -8.33 -2.34 -27.76
CA PRO A 366 -7.23 -1.43 -28.09
C PRO A 366 -7.44 -0.01 -27.54
N ASN A 367 -6.36 0.77 -27.53
CA ASN A 367 -6.34 2.03 -26.79
C ASN A 367 -7.26 3.13 -27.38
N ASP A 368 -7.74 3.02 -28.61
CA ASP A 368 -8.50 4.10 -29.24
C ASP A 368 -9.79 4.42 -28.50
N VAL A 369 -9.98 5.68 -28.10
CA VAL A 369 -11.21 6.13 -27.43
C VAL A 369 -12.40 6.08 -28.42
N PRO A 370 -13.57 5.52 -28.06
CA PRO A 370 -14.70 5.37 -28.98
C PRO A 370 -15.23 6.70 -29.50
N ASP A 371 -15.67 6.75 -30.76
CA ASP A 371 -16.19 7.97 -31.41
C ASP A 371 -17.36 8.61 -30.64
N TRP A 372 -18.15 7.81 -29.93
CA TRP A 372 -19.29 8.32 -29.14
C TRP A 372 -18.87 9.01 -27.83
N CYS A 373 -17.59 8.97 -27.47
CA CYS A 373 -17.01 9.72 -26.34
C CYS A 373 -16.39 11.05 -26.77
N LEU A 374 -16.25 11.26 -28.08
CA LEU A 374 -15.49 12.34 -28.68
C LEU A 374 -16.40 13.46 -29.19
N GLU A 375 -15.80 14.60 -29.51
CA GLU A 375 -16.48 15.75 -30.09
C GLU A 375 -17.30 15.36 -31.34
N GLY A 376 -18.54 15.83 -31.42
CA GLY A 376 -19.47 15.52 -32.52
C GLY A 376 -20.42 14.35 -32.24
N SER A 377 -20.27 13.65 -31.11
CA SER A 377 -21.23 12.64 -30.66
C SER A 377 -22.55 13.25 -30.16
N ASP A 378 -23.61 12.43 -30.17
CA ASP A 378 -24.90 12.65 -29.54
C ASP A 378 -24.95 12.21 -28.06
N HIS A 379 -23.84 11.71 -27.49
CA HIS A 379 -23.76 11.40 -26.06
C HIS A 379 -23.80 12.69 -25.22
N PRO A 380 -24.74 12.84 -24.25
CA PRO A 380 -24.90 14.09 -23.49
C PRO A 380 -23.61 14.55 -22.81
N PHE A 381 -22.89 13.63 -22.17
CA PHE A 381 -21.61 13.94 -21.54
C PHE A 381 -20.52 14.35 -22.53
N ALA A 382 -20.50 13.81 -23.76
CA ALA A 382 -19.53 14.22 -24.78
C ALA A 382 -19.90 15.57 -25.41
N GLN A 383 -21.19 15.92 -25.46
CA GLN A 383 -21.65 17.26 -25.88
C GLN A 383 -21.25 18.32 -24.87
N TYR A 384 -21.24 17.99 -23.57
CA TYR A 384 -20.75 18.88 -22.54
C TYR A 384 -19.21 18.90 -22.50
N TYR A 385 -18.56 17.76 -22.27
CA TYR A 385 -17.11 17.66 -22.18
C TYR A 385 -16.64 16.44 -22.98
N PRO A 386 -16.29 16.60 -24.27
CA PRO A 386 -15.76 15.50 -25.06
C PRO A 386 -14.39 15.09 -24.50
N ILE A 387 -14.17 13.78 -24.37
CA ILE A 387 -12.87 13.26 -23.92
C ILE A 387 -11.79 13.74 -24.89
N GLN A 388 -10.76 14.39 -24.35
CA GLN A 388 -9.71 15.01 -25.15
C GLN A 388 -8.62 13.98 -25.50
N HIS A 389 -8.38 13.00 -24.62
CA HIS A 389 -7.49 11.89 -24.93
C HIS A 389 -8.02 11.04 -26.08
N ARG A 390 -7.16 10.76 -27.06
CA ARG A 390 -7.51 9.88 -28.20
C ARG A 390 -7.10 8.43 -27.95
N ALA A 391 -6.28 8.17 -26.94
CA ALA A 391 -5.76 6.84 -26.64
C ALA A 391 -5.71 6.58 -25.13
N GLU A 392 -6.48 5.59 -24.67
CA GLU A 392 -6.62 5.17 -23.27
C GLU A 392 -6.56 3.64 -23.12
N SER A 393 -5.79 3.15 -22.15
CA SER A 393 -5.36 1.74 -22.13
C SER A 393 -6.08 0.81 -21.12
N ARG A 394 -7.08 1.31 -20.38
CA ARG A 394 -7.79 0.54 -19.33
C ARG A 394 -9.27 0.95 -19.21
N GLN A 395 -10.15 -0.04 -19.17
CA GLN A 395 -11.61 0.05 -18.98
C GLN A 395 -12.01 -0.84 -17.78
N VAL A 396 -13.25 -1.33 -17.70
CA VAL A 396 -13.76 -2.12 -16.57
C VAL A 396 -14.23 -3.49 -17.04
N SER A 397 -14.16 -4.48 -16.15
CA SER A 397 -14.80 -5.78 -16.30
C SER A 397 -15.24 -6.28 -14.93
N TYR A 398 -16.13 -7.27 -14.87
CA TYR A 398 -16.27 -8.08 -13.67
C TYR A 398 -16.16 -9.58 -13.98
N TYR A 399 -15.63 -10.33 -13.03
CA TYR A 399 -15.68 -11.78 -12.97
C TYR A 399 -16.77 -12.19 -11.99
N ASP A 400 -17.66 -13.07 -12.42
CA ASP A 400 -18.70 -13.64 -11.56
C ASP A 400 -18.22 -15.01 -11.02
N PRO A 401 -17.92 -15.13 -9.71
CA PRO A 401 -17.47 -16.39 -9.12
C PRO A 401 -18.50 -17.52 -9.20
N GLU A 402 -19.80 -17.22 -9.29
CA GLU A 402 -20.84 -18.26 -9.36
C GLU A 402 -20.86 -18.95 -10.72
N THR A 403 -20.69 -18.19 -11.79
CA THR A 403 -20.75 -18.68 -13.18
C THR A 403 -19.36 -18.97 -13.77
N GLY A 404 -18.32 -18.34 -13.24
CA GLY A 404 -16.96 -18.39 -13.77
C GLY A 404 -16.76 -17.55 -15.03
N GLU A 405 -17.68 -16.63 -15.35
CA GLU A 405 -17.67 -15.82 -16.56
C GLU A 405 -17.16 -14.39 -16.32
N PHE A 406 -16.63 -13.78 -17.38
CA PHE A 406 -16.23 -12.37 -17.39
C PHE A 406 -17.22 -11.56 -18.21
N GLU A 407 -17.74 -10.49 -17.62
CA GLU A 407 -18.37 -9.40 -18.35
C GLU A 407 -17.33 -8.30 -18.58
N LEU A 408 -17.20 -7.85 -19.82
CA LEU A 408 -16.22 -6.85 -20.21
C LEU A 408 -16.99 -5.59 -20.55
N ILE A 409 -16.63 -4.41 -20.03
CA ILE A 409 -17.41 -3.18 -20.14
C ILE A 409 -16.53 -2.06 -20.69
N ASP A 410 -16.98 -1.39 -21.74
CA ASP A 410 -16.25 -0.27 -22.33
C ASP A 410 -16.51 1.06 -21.59
N THR A 411 -15.48 1.89 -21.50
CA THR A 411 -15.55 3.21 -20.84
C THR A 411 -14.97 4.31 -21.73
N CYS A 412 -15.53 5.51 -21.64
CA CYS A 412 -15.01 6.69 -22.34
C CYS A 412 -13.72 7.23 -21.73
N TYR A 413 -13.58 7.13 -20.42
CA TYR A 413 -12.46 7.64 -19.64
C TYR A 413 -11.53 6.49 -19.22
N PHE A 414 -10.27 6.80 -19.00
CA PHE A 414 -9.32 5.85 -18.40
C PHE A 414 -9.70 5.50 -16.97
N THR A 415 -9.45 4.25 -16.59
CA THR A 415 -9.76 3.71 -15.27
C THR A 415 -8.51 3.25 -14.53
N HIS A 416 -8.52 3.33 -13.20
CA HIS A 416 -7.41 2.92 -12.36
C HIS A 416 -7.87 2.26 -11.06
N HIS A 417 -8.05 3.01 -9.97
CA HIS A 417 -8.75 2.48 -8.79
C HIS A 417 -10.25 2.60 -8.99
N LEU A 418 -11.00 1.69 -8.37
CA LEU A 418 -12.44 1.61 -8.43
C LEU A 418 -13.01 1.49 -7.01
N GLN A 419 -14.13 2.16 -6.73
CA GLN A 419 -14.80 2.09 -5.42
C GLN A 419 -16.31 2.19 -5.60
N PHE A 420 -17.05 1.39 -4.83
CA PHE A 420 -18.51 1.42 -4.79
C PHE A 420 -19.04 2.43 -3.80
N ALA A 421 -20.06 3.20 -4.19
CA ALA A 421 -20.78 4.08 -3.30
C ALA A 421 -21.86 3.32 -2.50
N ASP A 422 -22.16 3.77 -1.28
CA ASP A 422 -23.35 3.37 -0.52
C ASP A 422 -24.58 4.16 -1.04
N ASP A 423 -24.99 3.94 -2.29
CA ASP A 423 -26.15 4.61 -2.92
C ASP A 423 -27.13 3.64 -3.61
N ALA A 424 -28.25 4.16 -4.09
CA ALA A 424 -29.33 3.36 -4.69
C ALA A 424 -28.99 2.82 -6.10
N ASP A 425 -27.93 3.34 -6.72
CA ASP A 425 -27.49 2.96 -8.06
C ASP A 425 -26.30 2.00 -8.03
N ASP A 426 -25.78 1.72 -6.83
CA ASP A 426 -24.55 0.97 -6.62
C ASP A 426 -23.40 1.58 -7.45
N THR A 427 -23.32 2.92 -7.43
CA THR A 427 -22.44 3.67 -8.33
C THR A 427 -20.99 3.25 -8.16
N LEU A 428 -20.38 2.78 -9.25
CA LEU A 428 -18.97 2.45 -9.33
C LEU A 428 -18.18 3.67 -9.78
N TRP A 429 -17.35 4.23 -8.90
CA TRP A 429 -16.51 5.40 -9.16
C TRP A 429 -15.10 5.03 -9.57
N LEU A 430 -14.57 5.68 -10.61
CA LEU A 430 -13.27 5.35 -11.19
C LEU A 430 -12.30 6.54 -11.14
N SER A 431 -11.08 6.29 -10.66
CA SER A 431 -9.94 7.20 -10.87
C SER A 431 -9.21 6.89 -12.19
N GLY A 432 -8.13 7.61 -12.46
CA GLY A 432 -7.17 7.28 -13.51
C GLY A 432 -7.18 8.22 -14.69
N SER A 433 -8.30 8.84 -15.01
CA SER A 433 -8.34 9.88 -16.02
C SER A 433 -7.60 11.13 -15.55
N THR A 434 -7.00 11.84 -16.50
CA THR A 434 -6.27 13.10 -16.25
C THR A 434 -7.19 14.31 -16.30
N GLU A 435 -8.33 14.15 -16.97
CA GLU A 435 -9.15 15.24 -17.44
C GLU A 435 -10.60 15.23 -16.92
N ALA A 436 -11.07 14.08 -16.43
CA ALA A 436 -12.41 13.89 -15.88
C ALA A 436 -12.42 12.86 -14.75
N ILE A 437 -13.49 12.83 -13.96
CA ILE A 437 -13.81 11.74 -13.04
C ILE A 437 -15.03 11.03 -13.61
N GLY A 438 -14.94 9.71 -13.74
CA GLY A 438 -15.97 8.89 -14.37
C GLY A 438 -16.60 7.89 -13.41
N TRP A 439 -17.83 7.49 -13.71
CA TRP A 439 -18.56 6.46 -12.98
C TRP A 439 -19.41 5.58 -13.89
N LEU A 440 -19.80 4.42 -13.37
CA LEU A 440 -20.77 3.49 -13.95
C LEU A 440 -21.91 3.27 -12.96
N ASN A 441 -23.15 3.46 -13.38
CA ASN A 441 -24.35 3.04 -12.66
C ASN A 441 -24.54 1.53 -12.90
N THR A 442 -24.14 0.71 -11.95
CA THR A 442 -24.15 -0.75 -12.10
C THR A 442 -25.56 -1.31 -12.10
N ARG A 443 -26.48 -0.70 -11.35
CA ARG A 443 -27.90 -1.07 -11.37
C ARG A 443 -28.50 -0.92 -12.77
N LEU A 444 -28.30 0.24 -13.41
CA LEU A 444 -28.80 0.51 -14.77
C LEU A 444 -28.13 -0.41 -15.79
N TYR A 445 -26.84 -0.68 -15.62
CA TYR A 445 -26.13 -1.62 -16.48
C TYR A 445 -26.71 -3.04 -16.35
N ASP A 446 -26.95 -3.52 -15.13
CA ASP A 446 -27.56 -4.82 -14.89
C ASP A 446 -28.99 -4.93 -15.47
N GLU A 447 -29.75 -3.83 -15.46
CA GLU A 447 -31.11 -3.76 -16.02
C GLU A 447 -31.13 -3.78 -17.56
N THR A 448 -30.11 -3.19 -18.21
CA THR A 448 -30.18 -2.84 -19.64
C THR A 448 -29.11 -3.50 -20.51
N GLY A 449 -27.96 -3.84 -19.93
CA GLY A 449 -26.73 -4.22 -20.65
C GLY A 449 -26.10 -3.07 -21.46
N ASP A 450 -26.59 -1.84 -21.34
CA ASP A 450 -26.14 -0.70 -22.13
C ASP A 450 -25.04 0.08 -21.40
N GLU A 451 -23.78 -0.24 -21.72
CA GLU A 451 -22.62 0.44 -21.17
C GLU A 451 -22.56 1.93 -21.51
N ARG A 452 -23.09 2.34 -22.67
CA ARG A 452 -23.09 3.74 -23.12
C ARG A 452 -24.07 4.55 -22.27
N ALA A 453 -25.26 4.03 -22.03
CA ALA A 453 -26.28 4.70 -21.24
C ALA A 453 -25.97 4.69 -19.73
N SER A 454 -25.19 3.70 -19.26
CA SER A 454 -24.94 3.48 -17.83
C SER A 454 -23.74 4.23 -17.26
N GLN A 455 -23.00 5.00 -18.06
CA GLN A 455 -21.81 5.73 -17.60
C GLN A 455 -21.94 7.24 -17.72
N GLY A 456 -21.23 7.95 -16.84
CA GLY A 456 -21.13 9.41 -16.86
C GLY A 456 -19.72 9.87 -16.49
N TRP A 457 -19.41 11.13 -16.78
CA TRP A 457 -18.14 11.75 -16.36
C TRP A 457 -18.26 13.27 -16.21
N CYS A 458 -17.49 13.84 -15.30
CA CYS A 458 -17.41 15.29 -15.14
C CYS A 458 -15.96 15.79 -15.19
N PRO A 459 -15.67 16.90 -15.90
CA PRO A 459 -14.40 17.58 -15.77
C PRO A 459 -14.26 18.14 -14.35
N THR A 460 -13.03 18.23 -13.85
CA THR A 460 -12.77 18.83 -12.53
C THR A 460 -12.67 20.35 -12.65
N VAL A 461 -13.78 21.07 -12.42
CA VAL A 461 -13.86 22.54 -12.53
C VAL A 461 -14.21 23.13 -11.16
N ILE A 462 -13.39 24.08 -10.71
CA ILE A 462 -13.56 24.79 -9.44
C ILE A 462 -14.18 26.16 -9.68
N ASP A 463 -15.09 26.57 -8.80
CA ASP A 463 -15.80 27.86 -8.81
C ASP A 463 -14.85 28.99 -8.36
N THR A 464 -13.93 29.40 -9.25
CA THR A 464 -12.95 30.45 -8.96
C THR A 464 -13.53 31.85 -9.02
N ASN A 465 -14.66 32.05 -9.73
CA ASN A 465 -15.32 33.34 -9.78
C ASN A 465 -16.22 33.60 -8.55
N GLY A 466 -16.56 32.56 -7.79
CA GLY A 466 -17.28 32.60 -6.52
C GLY A 466 -18.78 32.82 -6.64
N ASP A 467 -19.39 32.51 -7.80
CA ASP A 467 -20.83 32.71 -8.02
C ASP A 467 -21.70 31.50 -7.61
N GLY A 468 -21.07 30.41 -7.19
CA GLY A 468 -21.69 29.18 -6.72
C GLY A 468 -22.07 28.20 -7.83
N ARG A 469 -21.68 28.43 -9.09
CA ARG A 469 -22.04 27.57 -10.24
C ARG A 469 -20.91 27.49 -11.26
N ILE A 470 -20.74 26.30 -11.85
CA ILE A 470 -19.81 26.12 -12.96
C ILE A 470 -20.43 26.60 -14.28
N THR A 471 -19.84 27.62 -14.90
CA THR A 471 -20.33 28.24 -16.13
C THR A 471 -19.27 28.23 -17.23
N LYS A 472 -19.65 27.74 -18.42
CA LYS A 472 -18.80 27.80 -19.62
C LYS A 472 -18.81 29.19 -20.28
N PRO A 473 -17.70 29.61 -20.92
CA PRO A 473 -16.40 28.95 -20.92
C PRO A 473 -15.65 29.18 -19.59
N TRP A 474 -14.90 28.18 -19.14
CA TRP A 474 -13.96 28.29 -18.01
C TRP A 474 -12.54 28.58 -18.51
N ASN A 475 -11.63 28.89 -17.57
CA ASN A 475 -10.20 28.88 -17.79
C ASN A 475 -9.75 27.43 -17.99
N GLU A 476 -9.17 27.15 -19.16
CA GLU A 476 -8.79 25.81 -19.59
C GLU A 476 -7.28 25.61 -19.44
N PRO A 477 -6.82 24.52 -18.80
CA PRO A 477 -5.41 24.23 -18.69
C PRO A 477 -4.80 23.83 -20.02
N ASP A 478 -3.52 24.12 -20.19
CA ASP A 478 -2.71 23.58 -21.26
C ASP A 478 -2.40 22.08 -21.05
N TYR A 479 -1.57 21.51 -21.93
CA TYR A 479 -1.17 20.10 -21.82
C TYR A 479 -0.57 19.74 -20.46
N ASN A 480 0.25 20.62 -19.88
CA ASN A 480 0.98 20.39 -18.62
C ASN A 480 0.13 20.68 -17.38
N GLY A 481 -1.03 21.31 -17.56
CA GLY A 481 -1.92 21.73 -16.49
C GLY A 481 -1.78 23.20 -16.08
N ASP A 482 -1.01 24.00 -16.84
CA ASP A 482 -0.86 25.44 -16.57
C ASP A 482 -2.09 26.19 -17.10
N VAL A 483 -2.61 27.14 -16.33
CA VAL A 483 -3.85 27.87 -16.66
C VAL A 483 -3.60 29.38 -16.68
N GLU A 484 -4.08 30.06 -17.73
CA GLU A 484 -4.22 31.53 -17.75
C GLU A 484 -5.55 31.91 -17.09
N ILE A 485 -5.50 32.75 -16.04
CA ILE A 485 -6.67 33.05 -15.21
C ILE A 485 -7.38 34.32 -15.70
N ASP A 486 -8.61 34.17 -16.20
CA ASP A 486 -9.64 35.22 -16.24
C ASP A 486 -10.46 35.14 -14.94
N PRO A 487 -10.39 36.15 -14.05
CA PRO A 487 -11.06 36.12 -12.75
C PRO A 487 -12.60 36.17 -12.85
N SER A 488 -13.17 36.43 -14.03
CA SER A 488 -14.62 36.34 -14.26
C SER A 488 -15.11 34.93 -14.58
N ARG A 489 -14.20 33.96 -14.69
CA ARG A 489 -14.48 32.57 -15.10
C ARG A 489 -14.08 31.58 -14.03
N ASP A 490 -14.76 30.44 -14.06
CA ASP A 490 -14.35 29.24 -13.34
C ASP A 490 -13.07 28.66 -13.92
N THR A 491 -12.43 27.75 -13.19
CA THR A 491 -11.14 27.21 -13.61
C THR A 491 -11.18 25.68 -13.62
N ARG A 492 -10.89 25.09 -14.78
CA ARG A 492 -10.67 23.65 -14.84
C ARG A 492 -9.29 23.34 -14.27
N ILE A 493 -9.25 22.48 -13.27
CA ILE A 493 -8.01 21.88 -12.78
C ILE A 493 -7.81 20.55 -13.51
N GLY A 494 -6.57 20.24 -13.87
CA GLY A 494 -6.31 19.06 -14.69
C GLY A 494 -5.04 19.18 -15.51
N SER A 495 -4.79 18.16 -16.31
CA SER A 495 -3.71 18.13 -17.29
C SER A 495 -4.05 17.09 -18.35
N LEU A 496 -3.40 17.13 -19.51
CA LEU A 496 -3.38 16.01 -20.47
C LEU A 496 -2.07 15.22 -20.41
N ASP A 497 -1.17 15.55 -19.48
CA ASP A 497 -0.04 14.71 -19.18
C ASP A 497 -0.53 13.45 -18.43
N LYS A 498 -0.39 12.30 -19.09
CA LYS A 498 -0.73 10.97 -18.54
C LYS A 498 -0.05 10.64 -17.21
N PHE A 499 1.03 11.32 -16.84
CA PHE A 499 1.71 11.15 -15.57
C PHE A 499 1.03 11.91 -14.41
N LYS A 500 0.23 12.95 -14.71
CA LYS A 500 -0.53 13.77 -13.73
C LYS A 500 -1.98 13.30 -13.51
N ARG A 501 -2.25 12.02 -13.78
CA ARG A 501 -3.58 11.41 -13.62
C ARG A 501 -4.04 11.33 -12.17
N ALA A 502 -5.37 11.30 -11.99
CA ALA A 502 -5.98 10.91 -10.72
C ALA A 502 -5.52 9.51 -10.31
N TYR A 503 -5.26 9.30 -9.03
CA TYR A 503 -4.69 8.06 -8.52
C TYR A 503 -5.68 7.29 -7.64
N GLY A 504 -5.96 7.75 -6.43
CA GLY A 504 -7.00 7.20 -5.56
C GLY A 504 -8.38 7.75 -5.92
N VAL A 505 -9.42 7.02 -5.55
CA VAL A 505 -10.83 7.45 -5.57
C VAL A 505 -11.51 6.89 -4.35
N ILE A 506 -12.42 7.65 -3.73
CA ILE A 506 -13.30 7.15 -2.67
C ILE A 506 -14.62 7.93 -2.70
N PRO A 507 -15.79 7.27 -2.80
CA PRO A 507 -17.07 7.90 -2.57
C PRO A 507 -17.22 8.27 -1.10
N HIS A 508 -17.80 9.43 -0.84
CA HIS A 508 -17.95 9.99 0.48
C HIS A 508 -19.41 9.87 0.96
N PRO A 509 -19.67 9.70 2.27
CA PRO A 509 -21.04 9.55 2.81
C PRO A 509 -22.01 10.72 2.51
N ASP A 510 -21.51 11.87 2.08
CA ASP A 510 -22.31 13.03 1.67
C ASP A 510 -22.80 12.96 0.20
N GLY A 511 -22.46 11.89 -0.53
CA GLY A 511 -22.79 11.71 -1.95
C GLY A 511 -21.77 12.32 -2.92
N SER A 512 -20.71 12.97 -2.44
CA SER A 512 -19.58 13.40 -3.28
C SER A 512 -18.58 12.27 -3.50
N VAL A 513 -17.65 12.47 -4.43
CA VAL A 513 -16.51 11.59 -4.64
C VAL A 513 -15.20 12.37 -4.49
N TRP A 514 -14.18 11.73 -3.93
CA TRP A 514 -12.87 12.32 -3.74
C TRP A 514 -11.81 11.56 -4.53
N ILE A 515 -10.87 12.27 -5.13
CA ILE A 515 -9.71 11.70 -5.81
C ILE A 515 -8.42 12.34 -5.32
N THR A 516 -7.29 11.64 -5.50
CA THR A 516 -5.95 12.19 -5.29
C THR A 516 -5.27 12.49 -6.63
N ARG A 517 -4.53 13.60 -6.69
CA ARG A 517 -3.57 13.88 -7.77
C ARG A 517 -2.21 14.16 -7.12
N ARG A 518 -1.24 13.28 -7.39
CA ARG A 518 0.09 13.28 -6.73
C ARG A 518 0.99 14.46 -7.10
N PHE A 519 0.82 15.02 -8.30
CA PHE A 519 1.76 15.99 -8.88
C PHE A 519 1.10 17.32 -9.27
N ASP A 520 1.87 18.40 -9.35
CA ASP A 520 3.24 18.55 -8.81
C ASP A 520 3.21 18.68 -7.27
N VAL A 521 4.37 18.61 -6.59
CA VAL A 521 4.47 18.74 -5.12
C VAL A 521 3.81 20.07 -4.67
N PRO A 522 2.88 20.06 -3.68
CA PRO A 522 2.64 18.97 -2.71
C PRO A 522 1.65 17.88 -3.17
N GLY A 523 1.01 18.02 -4.33
CA GLY A 523 -0.15 17.24 -4.74
C GLY A 523 -1.43 17.71 -4.07
N ARG A 524 -2.57 17.10 -4.41
CA ARG A 524 -3.89 17.60 -4.01
C ARG A 524 -4.95 16.50 -3.90
N LEU A 525 -5.94 16.76 -3.06
CA LEU A 525 -7.25 16.12 -3.06
C LEU A 525 -8.19 16.94 -3.95
N VAL A 526 -9.07 16.26 -4.68
CA VAL A 526 -10.16 16.91 -5.42
C VAL A 526 -11.47 16.25 -5.02
N ARG A 527 -12.41 17.04 -4.51
CA ARG A 527 -13.81 16.63 -4.28
C ARG A 527 -14.61 16.96 -5.54
N LEU A 528 -15.51 16.08 -5.94
CA LEU A 528 -16.48 16.31 -7.00
C LEU A 528 -17.88 16.02 -6.47
N GLU A 529 -18.79 16.97 -6.66
CA GLU A 529 -20.21 16.83 -6.40
C GLU A 529 -20.96 16.90 -7.74
N LEU A 530 -21.90 15.97 -7.96
CA LEU A 530 -22.62 15.86 -9.24
C LEU A 530 -23.73 16.92 -9.40
N GLY A 531 -24.40 17.29 -8.31
CA GLY A 531 -25.64 18.06 -8.36
C GLY A 531 -26.80 17.29 -9.02
N ASP A 532 -27.89 18.01 -9.32
CA ASP A 532 -29.15 17.39 -9.78
C ASP A 532 -29.19 17.00 -11.27
N ASN A 533 -28.28 17.53 -12.09
CA ASN A 533 -28.24 17.30 -13.54
C ASN A 533 -26.79 17.29 -14.07
N PRO A 534 -26.01 16.23 -13.76
CA PRO A 534 -24.68 16.08 -14.31
C PRO A 534 -24.72 15.85 -15.83
N PRO A 535 -23.75 16.37 -16.59
CA PRO A 535 -22.53 17.04 -16.10
C PRO A 535 -22.65 18.55 -15.89
N GLU A 536 -23.76 19.20 -16.25
CA GLU A 536 -23.92 20.66 -16.16
C GLU A 536 -23.88 21.19 -14.72
N THR A 537 -24.29 20.39 -13.75
CA THR A 537 -24.31 20.77 -12.32
C THR A 537 -23.07 20.31 -11.55
N CYS A 538 -22.12 19.65 -12.21
CA CYS A 538 -20.91 19.18 -11.55
C CYS A 538 -20.05 20.34 -11.06
N ILE A 539 -19.64 20.29 -9.79
CA ILE A 539 -18.74 21.25 -9.16
C ILE A 539 -17.61 20.52 -8.44
N SER A 540 -16.39 21.03 -8.56
CA SER A 540 -15.24 20.50 -7.85
C SER A 540 -14.69 21.48 -6.81
N GLU A 541 -13.99 20.92 -5.84
CA GLU A 541 -13.19 21.65 -4.85
C GLU A 541 -11.79 21.03 -4.79
N VAL A 542 -10.79 21.79 -4.36
CA VAL A 542 -9.40 21.34 -4.32
C VAL A 542 -8.74 21.69 -3.00
N TYR A 543 -8.04 20.71 -2.43
CA TYR A 543 -7.37 20.84 -1.13
C TYR A 543 -5.97 20.27 -1.22
N GLU A 544 -4.98 21.06 -0.85
CA GLU A 544 -3.59 20.64 -0.83
C GLU A 544 -3.14 20.44 0.62
N PRO A 545 -2.33 19.40 0.91
CA PRO A 545 -1.73 19.26 2.22
C PRO A 545 -0.90 20.50 2.60
N PRO A 546 -0.70 20.78 3.90
CA PRO A 546 0.08 21.93 4.33
C PRO A 546 1.49 21.89 3.72
N TYR A 547 1.82 22.92 2.94
CA TYR A 547 3.12 23.02 2.27
C TYR A 547 3.55 24.49 2.20
N ASP A 548 4.17 24.97 3.28
CA ASP A 548 4.73 26.31 3.36
C ASP A 548 6.25 26.26 3.17
N PRO A 549 6.81 26.77 2.05
CA PRO A 549 8.25 26.76 1.82
C PRO A 549 9.11 27.35 2.95
N ALA A 550 8.54 28.18 3.83
CA ALA A 550 9.22 28.75 4.99
C ALA A 550 9.28 27.81 6.22
N ASP A 551 8.50 26.72 6.25
CA ASP A 551 8.45 25.74 7.35
C ASP A 551 8.50 24.28 6.84
N PRO A 552 9.71 23.77 6.50
CA PRO A 552 9.89 22.39 6.04
C PRO A 552 9.46 21.30 7.02
N ASN A 553 9.35 21.62 8.32
CA ASN A 553 8.88 20.66 9.32
C ASN A 553 7.38 20.43 9.25
N GLY A 554 6.63 21.39 8.69
CA GLY A 554 5.18 21.31 8.50
C GLY A 554 4.74 20.73 7.15
N TRP A 555 5.68 20.26 6.31
CA TRP A 555 5.36 19.78 4.97
C TRP A 555 4.66 18.42 4.97
N GLY A 556 3.47 18.38 4.37
CA GLY A 556 2.85 17.17 3.86
C GLY A 556 2.87 17.19 2.33
N TYR A 557 3.21 16.07 1.69
CA TYR A 557 3.19 15.97 0.23
C TYR A 557 3.16 14.53 -0.30
N GLY A 558 2.74 14.41 -1.55
CA GLY A 558 2.61 13.16 -2.29
C GLY A 558 1.34 12.36 -1.92
N PRO A 559 0.14 12.98 -1.86
CA PRO A 559 -1.09 12.26 -1.58
C PRO A 559 -1.35 11.23 -2.68
N ARG A 560 -1.39 9.95 -2.28
CA ARG A 560 -1.51 8.82 -3.19
C ARG A 560 -2.74 7.99 -2.86
N GLY A 561 -2.69 7.26 -1.75
CA GLY A 561 -3.86 6.57 -1.20
C GLY A 561 -4.89 7.56 -0.67
N ILE A 562 -6.16 7.18 -0.73
CA ILE A 562 -7.24 7.91 -0.10
C ILE A 562 -8.30 6.93 0.34
N ASP A 563 -8.88 7.20 1.50
CA ASP A 563 -10.06 6.50 1.99
C ASP A 563 -10.83 7.44 2.93
N VAL A 564 -12.03 7.04 3.34
CA VAL A 564 -12.92 7.84 4.18
C VAL A 564 -13.36 7.02 5.37
N ASP A 565 -13.48 7.67 6.53
CA ASP A 565 -14.12 7.04 7.69
C ASP A 565 -15.65 7.21 7.66
N ARG A 566 -16.37 6.50 8.53
CA ARG A 566 -17.83 6.60 8.62
C ARG A 566 -18.34 7.96 9.12
N ASN A 567 -17.45 8.83 9.61
CA ASN A 567 -17.77 10.20 10.04
C ASN A 567 -17.56 11.23 8.91
N GLY A 568 -17.03 10.83 7.75
CA GLY A 568 -16.73 11.71 6.64
C GLY A 568 -15.37 12.42 6.74
N VAL A 569 -14.45 11.93 7.57
CA VAL A 569 -13.07 12.41 7.55
C VAL A 569 -12.31 11.67 6.46
N ILE A 570 -11.66 12.43 5.59
CA ILE A 570 -10.80 11.87 4.54
C ILE A 570 -9.44 11.53 5.14
N TRP A 571 -8.94 10.34 4.84
CA TRP A 571 -7.61 9.87 5.20
C TRP A 571 -6.77 9.65 3.95
N THR A 572 -5.55 10.18 3.91
CA THR A 572 -4.65 10.03 2.76
C THR A 572 -3.22 9.71 3.20
N ALA A 573 -2.66 8.67 2.60
CA ALA A 573 -1.23 8.37 2.68
C ALA A 573 -0.42 9.35 1.83
N LEU A 574 0.43 10.13 2.49
CA LEU A 574 1.34 11.08 1.88
C LEU A 574 2.68 10.37 1.58
N GLY A 575 2.70 9.63 0.47
CA GLY A 575 3.81 8.75 0.10
C GLY A 575 5.16 9.47 -0.07
N GLY A 576 5.16 10.74 -0.46
CA GLY A 576 6.38 11.54 -0.56
C GLY A 576 6.94 11.91 0.81
N SER A 577 6.10 12.40 1.72
CA SER A 577 6.51 12.90 3.03
C SER A 577 6.56 11.85 4.15
N GLY A 578 6.01 10.63 3.97
CA GLY A 578 6.02 9.61 5.05
C GLY A 578 5.06 9.93 6.20
N HIS A 579 3.90 10.50 5.86
CA HIS A 579 2.81 10.74 6.80
C HIS A 579 1.56 9.97 6.38
N LEU A 580 0.72 9.64 7.36
CA LEU A 580 -0.71 9.52 7.14
C LEU A 580 -1.34 10.86 7.53
N ALA A 581 -2.32 11.33 6.77
CA ALA A 581 -2.98 12.61 7.03
C ALA A 581 -4.49 12.45 7.09
N SER A 582 -5.14 13.16 8.02
CA SER A 582 -6.58 13.36 8.02
C SER A 582 -6.93 14.73 7.46
N PHE A 583 -8.04 14.81 6.72
CA PHE A 583 -8.64 16.04 6.23
C PHE A 583 -10.13 16.09 6.58
N ASP A 584 -10.51 17.06 7.41
CA ASP A 584 -11.89 17.32 7.82
C ASP A 584 -12.39 18.61 7.14
N ARG A 585 -13.17 18.42 6.07
CA ARG A 585 -13.74 19.52 5.27
C ARG A 585 -14.64 20.45 6.10
N THR A 586 -15.25 19.97 7.18
CA THR A 586 -16.18 20.78 7.99
C THR A 586 -15.49 21.94 8.72
N LYS A 587 -14.16 21.88 8.83
CA LYS A 587 -13.34 22.95 9.42
C LYS A 587 -13.01 24.08 8.45
N CYS A 588 -13.20 23.88 7.13
CA CYS A 588 -12.86 24.86 6.12
C CYS A 588 -13.81 26.07 6.15
N ALA A 589 -13.25 27.27 6.31
CA ALA A 589 -14.03 28.50 6.26
C ALA A 589 -14.41 28.94 4.84
N VAL A 590 -13.59 28.58 3.84
CA VAL A 590 -13.75 28.92 2.43
C VAL A 590 -13.79 27.64 1.62
N LEU A 591 -14.72 27.54 0.67
CA LEU A 591 -14.93 26.36 -0.18
C LEU A 591 -14.91 26.67 -1.68
N ASN A 592 -15.08 27.94 -2.05
CA ASN A 592 -15.04 28.44 -3.43
C ASN A 592 -14.53 29.89 -3.46
N GLY A 593 -14.37 30.43 -4.66
CA GLY A 593 -13.85 31.76 -4.93
C GLY A 593 -12.36 31.78 -5.28
N PRO A 594 -11.78 32.97 -5.49
CA PRO A 594 -10.45 33.14 -6.08
C PRO A 594 -9.30 32.60 -5.21
N ASP A 595 -9.53 32.48 -3.90
CA ASP A 595 -8.53 31.97 -2.95
C ASP A 595 -8.69 30.45 -2.67
N ALA A 596 -9.79 29.83 -3.10
CA ALA A 596 -10.10 28.42 -2.84
C ALA A 596 -9.36 27.44 -3.78
N THR A 597 -8.03 27.59 -3.87
CA THR A 597 -7.20 26.96 -4.92
C THR A 597 -6.26 25.87 -4.42
N GLY A 598 -6.44 25.40 -3.18
CA GLY A 598 -5.65 24.31 -2.58
C GLY A 598 -5.23 24.56 -1.13
N GLN A 599 -4.38 25.55 -0.90
CA GLN A 599 -3.74 25.81 0.42
C GLN A 599 -4.63 26.54 1.44
N HIS A 600 -5.84 26.96 1.06
CA HIS A 600 -6.71 27.84 1.85
C HIS A 600 -7.27 27.23 3.13
N CYS A 601 -7.47 25.90 3.19
CA CYS A 601 -8.05 25.20 4.33
C CYS A 601 -6.99 24.42 5.13
N ARG A 602 -6.01 25.13 5.69
CA ARG A 602 -4.97 24.49 6.51
C ARG A 602 -5.53 23.87 7.79
N GLU A 603 -6.57 24.48 8.35
CA GLU A 603 -7.27 24.05 9.57
C GLU A 603 -7.99 22.70 9.45
N GLY A 604 -8.27 22.24 8.22
CA GLY A 604 -8.84 20.93 7.96
C GLY A 604 -7.84 19.77 8.10
N TRP A 605 -6.53 20.06 8.03
CA TRP A 605 -5.49 19.04 7.97
C TRP A 605 -4.91 18.67 9.33
N THR A 606 -4.55 17.40 9.50
CA THR A 606 -3.65 16.93 10.56
C THR A 606 -2.69 15.89 9.97
N LEU A 607 -1.40 16.05 10.24
CA LEU A 607 -0.33 15.19 9.74
C LEU A 607 0.19 14.29 10.86
N TYR A 608 0.25 12.99 10.61
CA TYR A 608 0.77 11.97 11.53
C TYR A 608 2.02 11.34 10.92
N PRO A 609 3.24 11.71 11.40
CA PRO A 609 4.47 11.11 10.91
C PRO A 609 4.49 9.62 11.25
N THR A 610 4.85 8.78 10.29
CA THR A 610 5.03 7.35 10.56
C THR A 610 6.34 7.09 11.32
N PRO A 611 6.46 5.95 12.02
CA PRO A 611 7.58 5.72 12.95
C PRO A 611 8.92 5.37 12.27
N GLY A 612 8.98 5.32 10.94
CA GLY A 612 10.21 5.02 10.19
C GLY A 612 11.31 6.08 10.35
N PRO A 613 12.59 5.71 10.12
CA PRO A 613 13.72 6.61 10.27
C PRO A 613 13.75 7.70 9.18
N THR A 614 14.24 8.89 9.55
CA THR A 614 14.45 10.02 8.61
C THR A 614 15.61 9.75 7.65
N PHE A 615 15.47 10.19 6.39
CA PHE A 615 16.61 10.17 5.47
C PHE A 615 17.75 11.05 5.98
N LYS A 616 18.99 10.55 5.84
CA LYS A 616 20.19 11.32 6.16
C LYS A 616 20.23 12.60 5.32
N GLY A 617 20.44 13.75 5.97
CA GLY A 617 20.57 15.06 5.31
C GLY A 617 19.26 15.77 4.94
N PHE A 618 18.08 15.20 5.23
CA PHE A 618 16.81 15.86 4.96
C PHE A 618 16.51 16.93 6.01
N GLU A 619 16.15 18.15 5.56
CA GLU A 619 15.67 19.22 6.41
C GLU A 619 14.14 19.20 6.44
N GLY A 620 13.55 18.63 7.49
CA GLY A 620 12.10 18.56 7.67
C GLY A 620 11.65 17.26 8.32
N SER A 621 10.37 16.92 8.16
CA SER A 621 9.73 15.75 8.79
C SER A 621 9.71 14.49 7.92
N ALA A 622 10.18 14.53 6.67
CA ALA A 622 10.02 13.41 5.76
C ALA A 622 10.93 12.23 6.11
N ASN A 623 10.32 11.06 6.32
CA ASN A 623 11.05 9.84 6.67
C ASN A 623 11.29 8.90 5.47
N ALA A 624 11.92 7.75 5.69
CA ALA A 624 12.20 6.74 4.66
C ALA A 624 11.01 5.81 4.38
N ASP A 625 9.88 5.97 5.07
CA ASP A 625 8.66 5.23 4.75
C ASP A 625 8.08 5.73 3.43
N TYR A 626 7.69 4.77 2.60
CA TYR A 626 6.87 5.01 1.43
C TYR A 626 5.54 4.31 1.65
N HIS A 627 4.47 5.03 1.34
CA HIS A 627 3.10 4.53 1.43
C HIS A 627 2.49 4.55 0.05
N TYR A 628 2.22 3.37 -0.48
CA TYR A 628 1.54 3.24 -1.76
C TYR A 628 0.06 3.59 -1.66
N TYR A 629 -0.59 3.21 -0.56
CA TYR A 629 -2.01 3.46 -0.30
C TYR A 629 -2.32 3.54 1.21
N ASN A 630 -3.60 3.74 1.55
CA ASN A 630 -4.14 3.60 2.91
C ASN A 630 -5.58 3.07 2.85
N TRP A 631 -6.05 2.50 3.95
CA TRP A 631 -7.41 1.98 4.09
C TRP A 631 -7.92 2.29 5.50
N VAL A 632 -9.22 2.54 5.64
CA VAL A 632 -9.88 2.77 6.93
C VAL A 632 -10.73 1.57 7.29
N ASP A 633 -10.47 1.02 8.47
CA ASP A 633 -11.24 -0.07 9.08
C ASP A 633 -12.59 0.42 9.60
N GLN A 634 -13.54 0.66 8.69
CA GLN A 634 -14.85 1.19 9.04
C GLN A 634 -15.65 0.28 10.00
N PHE A 635 -15.33 -1.01 10.07
CA PHE A 635 -16.15 -2.02 10.73
C PHE A 635 -15.41 -2.84 11.81
N ASP A 636 -14.23 -2.39 12.24
CA ASP A 636 -13.41 -3.09 13.24
C ASP A 636 -13.07 -4.53 12.81
N THR A 637 -12.80 -4.72 11.53
CA THR A 637 -12.41 -6.01 10.95
C THR A 637 -11.06 -6.51 11.49
N LEU A 638 -10.21 -5.63 12.02
CA LEU A 638 -8.93 -5.99 12.63
C LEU A 638 -9.00 -6.21 14.15
N GLY A 639 -10.00 -5.62 14.83
CA GLY A 639 -10.11 -5.63 16.30
C GLY A 639 -9.37 -4.48 17.00
N LEU A 640 -8.99 -3.41 16.29
CA LEU A 640 -8.36 -2.22 16.85
C LEU A 640 -9.33 -1.06 17.08
N GLY A 641 -10.58 -1.19 16.67
CA GLY A 641 -11.61 -0.17 16.70
C GLY A 641 -12.19 0.10 15.31
N ALA A 642 -13.44 0.59 15.29
CA ALA A 642 -14.03 1.09 14.06
C ALA A 642 -13.39 2.44 13.68
N ASN A 643 -13.33 2.71 12.38
CA ASN A 643 -12.69 3.87 11.76
C ASN A 643 -11.18 3.95 12.02
N THR A 644 -10.48 2.85 12.31
CA THR A 644 -9.02 2.85 12.44
C THR A 644 -8.37 3.03 11.06
N PRO A 645 -7.64 4.13 10.80
CA PRO A 645 -6.94 4.30 9.54
C PRO A 645 -5.61 3.54 9.55
N ILE A 646 -5.31 2.87 8.44
CA ILE A 646 -4.15 1.99 8.27
C ILE A 646 -3.40 2.39 7.00
N ALA A 647 -2.13 2.76 7.12
CA ALA A 647 -1.26 3.01 5.97
C ALA A 647 -0.53 1.72 5.54
N THR A 648 -0.36 1.53 4.24
CA THR A 648 0.54 0.48 3.75
C THR A 648 1.97 0.89 4.05
N GLY A 649 2.69 0.10 4.85
CA GLY A 649 4.11 0.26 5.10
C GLY A 649 4.94 -0.33 3.96
N THR A 650 4.75 0.20 2.74
CA THR A 650 5.21 -0.40 1.48
C THR A 650 6.71 -0.67 1.48
N THR A 651 7.53 0.22 2.04
CA THR A 651 8.99 -0.01 2.20
C THR A 651 9.36 -0.40 3.63
N SER A 652 8.40 -0.40 4.55
CA SER A 652 8.63 -0.65 5.95
C SER A 652 8.20 -2.05 6.36
N ASP A 653 8.09 -3.04 5.46
CA ASP A 653 7.71 -4.43 5.73
C ASP A 653 6.56 -4.62 6.75
N ALA A 654 5.56 -3.72 6.75
CA ALA A 654 4.50 -3.70 7.76
C ALA A 654 3.19 -3.09 7.24
N LEU A 655 2.11 -3.31 7.98
CA LEU A 655 0.94 -2.42 7.98
C LEU A 655 1.03 -1.51 9.21
N LEU A 656 0.64 -0.25 9.07
CA LEU A 656 0.77 0.78 10.11
C LEU A 656 -0.63 1.28 10.49
N ALA A 657 -1.17 0.81 11.61
CA ALA A 657 -2.46 1.29 12.12
C ALA A 657 -2.26 2.45 13.09
N LEU A 658 -3.02 3.53 12.90
CA LEU A 658 -2.97 4.72 13.74
C LEU A 658 -4.19 4.73 14.67
N ASP A 659 -3.96 4.98 15.95
CA ASP A 659 -5.01 5.47 16.84
C ASP A 659 -5.09 7.00 16.70
N PRO A 660 -6.13 7.56 16.05
CA PRO A 660 -6.20 8.98 15.76
C PRO A 660 -6.39 9.85 17.02
N ASP A 661 -6.90 9.29 18.12
CA ASP A 661 -7.13 10.03 19.36
C ASP A 661 -5.84 10.23 20.16
N SER A 662 -4.97 9.22 20.18
CA SER A 662 -3.69 9.26 20.89
C SER A 662 -2.50 9.66 20.01
N GLY A 663 -2.61 9.47 18.69
CA GLY A 663 -1.49 9.59 17.75
C GLY A 663 -0.50 8.43 17.81
N GLU A 664 -0.81 7.36 18.54
CA GLU A 664 0.05 6.17 18.67
C GLU A 664 -0.11 5.22 17.48
N TRP A 665 0.98 4.56 17.11
CA TRP A 665 1.03 3.60 16.01
C TRP A 665 1.10 2.16 16.53
N VAL A 666 0.36 1.26 15.89
CA VAL A 666 0.54 -0.18 16.00
C VAL A 666 1.20 -0.70 14.73
N ILE A 667 2.43 -1.19 14.84
CA ILE A 667 3.22 -1.67 13.69
C ILE A 667 3.02 -3.18 13.53
N MET A 668 2.30 -3.57 12.48
CA MET A 668 2.07 -4.98 12.15
C MET A 668 3.14 -5.48 11.18
N ARG A 669 4.29 -5.88 11.73
CA ARG A 669 5.48 -6.32 11.00
C ARG A 669 5.32 -7.70 10.37
N VAL A 670 5.65 -7.85 9.09
CA VAL A 670 5.88 -9.15 8.44
C VAL A 670 7.39 -9.43 8.41
N PRO A 671 7.91 -10.32 9.28
CA PRO A 671 9.36 -10.51 9.46
C PRO A 671 9.97 -11.51 8.49
N TYR A 672 9.13 -12.32 7.82
CA TYR A 672 9.55 -13.40 6.95
C TYR A 672 8.43 -13.73 5.94
N PRO A 673 8.75 -13.99 4.66
CA PRO A 673 10.03 -13.66 4.04
C PRO A 673 10.23 -12.14 4.02
N LEU A 674 11.47 -11.65 4.08
CA LEU A 674 11.74 -10.22 3.91
C LEU A 674 11.28 -9.74 2.53
N GLY A 675 10.77 -8.51 2.48
CA GLY A 675 10.30 -7.89 1.27
C GLY A 675 8.79 -7.70 1.19
N PHE A 676 8.11 -7.60 2.32
CA PHE A 676 6.67 -7.35 2.39
C PHE A 676 6.35 -5.94 1.86
N TYR A 677 6.14 -5.88 0.54
CA TYR A 677 5.93 -4.67 -0.24
C TYR A 677 4.44 -4.50 -0.54
N SER A 678 3.66 -4.11 0.47
CA SER A 678 2.20 -3.97 0.34
C SER A 678 1.79 -2.73 -0.43
N ARG A 679 0.75 -2.87 -1.26
CA ARG A 679 0.14 -1.77 -2.02
C ARG A 679 -1.32 -1.52 -1.67
N GLY A 680 -2.05 -2.56 -1.29
CA GLY A 680 -3.42 -2.50 -0.83
C GLY A 680 -3.59 -3.26 0.49
N LEU A 681 -4.81 -3.19 1.00
CA LEU A 681 -5.31 -4.07 2.05
C LEU A 681 -6.83 -4.04 2.03
N ASP A 682 -7.44 -5.09 2.58
CA ASP A 682 -8.90 -5.18 2.76
C ASP A 682 -9.24 -5.96 4.04
N GLY A 683 -10.39 -5.68 4.63
CA GLY A 683 -10.82 -6.24 5.92
C GLY A 683 -12.09 -7.06 5.81
N ARG A 684 -12.11 -8.24 6.44
CA ARG A 684 -13.27 -9.14 6.44
C ARG A 684 -13.56 -9.71 7.83
N ILE A 685 -14.83 -9.93 8.10
CA ILE A 685 -15.35 -10.62 9.27
C ILE A 685 -15.93 -11.96 8.80
N ASP A 686 -15.21 -13.03 9.11
CA ASP A 686 -15.60 -14.41 8.80
C ASP A 686 -16.62 -14.98 9.79
N ASP A 687 -16.55 -14.58 11.05
CA ASP A 687 -17.51 -14.93 12.10
C ASP A 687 -17.54 -13.82 13.18
N PRO A 688 -18.63 -13.04 13.31
CA PRO A 688 -18.71 -11.97 14.31
C PRO A 688 -18.71 -12.50 15.75
N ASP A 689 -19.05 -13.77 15.99
CA ASP A 689 -19.14 -14.39 17.30
C ASP A 689 -17.85 -15.13 17.71
N ALA A 690 -16.90 -15.32 16.79
CA ALA A 690 -15.62 -15.99 17.05
C ALA A 690 -14.54 -15.07 17.65
N GLY A 691 -14.91 -13.85 18.08
CA GLY A 691 -13.98 -12.89 18.66
C GLY A 691 -12.90 -12.46 17.67
N TRP A 692 -11.63 -12.51 18.09
CA TRP A 692 -10.50 -12.11 17.25
C TRP A 692 -10.24 -13.08 16.09
N LYS A 693 -10.64 -14.35 16.21
CA LYS A 693 -10.40 -15.38 15.19
C LYS A 693 -11.28 -15.21 13.96
N GLY A 694 -12.49 -14.70 14.13
CA GLY A 694 -13.42 -14.44 13.02
C GLY A 694 -13.19 -13.11 12.33
N ARG A 695 -12.08 -12.42 12.63
CA ARG A 695 -11.74 -11.08 12.17
C ARG A 695 -10.36 -11.11 11.53
N GLY A 696 -10.17 -10.37 10.45
CA GLY A 696 -8.85 -10.19 9.88
C GLY A 696 -8.79 -9.15 8.78
N VAL A 697 -7.62 -8.53 8.68
CA VAL A 697 -7.23 -7.71 7.53
C VAL A 697 -6.26 -8.50 6.68
N TRP A 698 -6.33 -8.32 5.37
CA TRP A 698 -5.52 -9.02 4.40
C TRP A 698 -4.73 -8.04 3.56
N SER A 699 -3.49 -8.40 3.25
CA SER A 699 -2.62 -7.65 2.34
C SER A 699 -1.60 -8.60 1.70
N SER A 700 -0.94 -8.21 0.62
CA SER A 700 -0.05 -9.10 -0.10
C SER A 700 1.31 -8.52 -0.48
N PHE A 701 2.24 -9.41 -0.83
CA PHE A 701 3.55 -9.02 -1.36
C PHE A 701 3.38 -8.51 -2.79
N ASN A 702 3.17 -7.21 -2.96
CA ASN A 702 2.84 -6.59 -4.25
C ASN A 702 4.07 -6.05 -5.01
N THR A 703 5.24 -6.64 -4.81
CA THR A 703 6.45 -6.24 -5.55
C THR A 703 6.37 -6.68 -7.01
N GLY A 704 6.75 -5.80 -7.93
CA GLY A 704 6.94 -6.10 -9.36
C GLY A 704 8.18 -6.96 -9.63
N SER A 705 9.02 -7.13 -8.62
CA SER A 705 10.22 -7.95 -8.63
C SER A 705 10.20 -8.98 -7.49
N PRO A 706 9.35 -10.03 -7.56
CA PRO A 706 9.31 -11.09 -6.53
C PRO A 706 10.67 -11.75 -6.29
N PHE A 707 11.52 -11.81 -7.31
CA PHE A 707 12.89 -12.31 -7.21
C PHE A 707 13.84 -11.43 -6.35
N HIS A 708 13.39 -10.26 -5.86
CA HIS A 708 14.09 -9.47 -4.84
C HIS A 708 13.69 -9.83 -3.41
N LEU A 709 12.64 -10.64 -3.22
CA LEU A 709 12.24 -11.12 -1.90
C LEU A 709 13.28 -12.06 -1.33
N GLU A 710 13.24 -12.28 -0.02
CA GLU A 710 13.95 -13.38 0.61
C GLU A 710 13.56 -14.72 -0.07
N GLY A 711 14.55 -15.54 -0.39
CA GLY A 711 14.42 -16.72 -1.26
C GLY A 711 14.80 -16.47 -2.72
N GLY A 712 14.84 -15.22 -3.18
CA GLY A 712 15.44 -14.82 -4.46
C GLY A 712 14.71 -15.38 -5.70
N LYS A 713 15.48 -15.76 -6.72
CA LYS A 713 14.95 -16.23 -8.02
C LYS A 713 14.02 -17.43 -7.82
N GLY A 714 12.73 -17.25 -8.11
CA GLY A 714 11.70 -18.28 -7.95
C GLY A 714 10.65 -17.96 -6.88
N ALA A 715 10.92 -16.97 -6.02
CA ALA A 715 9.92 -16.45 -5.09
C ALA A 715 8.68 -15.89 -5.84
N THR A 716 7.51 -16.06 -5.24
CA THR A 716 6.21 -15.56 -5.72
C THR A 716 5.69 -14.45 -4.82
N SER A 717 4.54 -13.87 -5.14
CA SER A 717 3.77 -13.11 -4.15
C SER A 717 3.26 -14.07 -3.06
N GLU A 718 2.88 -13.52 -1.92
CA GLU A 718 2.15 -14.21 -0.85
C GLU A 718 0.99 -13.31 -0.40
N ILE A 719 -0.15 -13.90 -0.08
CA ILE A 719 -1.27 -13.23 0.57
C ILE A 719 -1.16 -13.46 2.08
N VAL A 720 -1.35 -12.42 2.88
CA VAL A 720 -1.12 -12.41 4.33
C VAL A 720 -2.39 -11.98 5.04
N GLN A 721 -2.86 -12.79 5.98
CA GLN A 721 -3.88 -12.43 6.96
C GLN A 721 -3.22 -11.86 8.20
N PHE A 722 -3.73 -10.75 8.68
CA PHE A 722 -3.36 -10.08 9.92
C PHE A 722 -4.52 -10.21 10.91
N GLN A 723 -4.23 -10.74 12.10
CA GLN A 723 -5.19 -10.79 13.20
C GLN A 723 -4.52 -10.26 14.48
N ILE A 724 -5.31 -9.57 15.31
CA ILE A 724 -4.86 -9.06 16.61
C ILE A 724 -5.64 -9.78 17.71
N ARG A 725 -4.96 -10.67 18.43
CA ARG A 725 -5.54 -11.38 19.58
C ARG A 725 -5.50 -10.54 20.88
N PRO A 726 -6.19 -10.92 21.96
CA PRO A 726 -6.16 -10.15 23.21
C PRO A 726 -4.79 -10.11 23.92
N HIS A 727 -4.01 -11.20 23.84
CA HIS A 727 -2.64 -11.31 24.38
C HIS A 727 -1.84 -12.38 23.62
N PRO A 728 -0.50 -12.45 23.73
CA PRO A 728 0.34 -13.34 22.91
C PRO A 728 0.18 -14.85 23.15
N LEU A 729 -0.71 -15.26 24.06
CA LEU A 729 -0.99 -16.67 24.38
C LEU A 729 -2.49 -16.96 24.27
N ALA A 730 -3.27 -16.04 23.71
CA ALA A 730 -4.70 -16.25 23.50
C ALA A 730 -4.88 -17.26 22.38
N ASN A 731 -5.74 -18.24 22.65
CA ASN A 731 -6.35 -19.12 21.67
C ASN A 731 -7.78 -18.64 21.46
#